data_AF-A0A2K3NFQ0-F1
#
_entry.id   AF-A0A2K3NFQ0-F1
#
_cell.length_a   1.000
_cell.length_b   1.000
_cell.length_c   1.000
_cell.angle_alpha   90.00
_cell.angle_beta   90.00
_cell.angle_gamma   90.00
#
_symmetry.space_group_name_H-M   'P 1'
#
loop_
_entity.id
_entity.type
_entity.pdbx_description
1 polymer ?
#
loop_
_entity_poly.entity_id
_entity_poly.type
_entity_poly.pdbx_seq_one_letter_code
_entity_poly.pdbx_strand_id
1 'polypeptide(L)'
;MTDSEIMKALQSKLDAQAATLQQFLTKSLESHSDSIHTTLHQHLLEVDSKVANVRSEPNGSSHGSGNAIRSLKLNVPRFDGSNAIDWIFQIEAFFNFHDTPAASRLQIVSFHLEGRAASWFQWAMRNNLLTSWPVFLDAVRIRFGPTAYEDVEGDLSKLSQTGSVAEFQAQFEDLMNKVTGISEPLLISFFITGLKRSLRRELQFHRPTTLMETFAMARAYEARLDDNPSYNKTWNRSPTHTPSQNTTSSNAITQNNLTPTPTPNQSSNSSNKATTLPPLLPTPTYKLPVRHFPSAEMRDRRSKGLCFNCDEKWGPSHRCRSKVLLLMGAEDDDDDVEDHNPDEISGDISSLHALSSHLQGRSLRVSGMYNQHIFQILVDSGSTHNFIKPSLVERLGLTLSPCPRFRVATGCGTFLVCQYCCKVEPLLLQGISFSVELFVLAIEGPDMVLGFPWLQSLGKVSHDYSALTMEFTWHGEAVKLQGDTSLASQSVSLHQLQALVQSDVISGIFTLTQSGAELEPNLNEPPDFPQSIPQPVLELLQRFEKVFATPTGLPPHRCIDHRIHLIEGSKPVNVRPYRYPQFQKSEMEKLIREMLDQGIIIPSRSPFSSPVLLVRKKDGTWRFCVDYRALNAATVKDKFPIPTIDELLDELGGATVFTKLDLRAGYHQIRVHSRDTYKTAFRTHEGHFEFLVMPFGLTNAPSTFQATMNQLFSQFLRRFVIVFFDDILIYSSSLQDHVVHLEQVLKCLLTHCFYVKLSKCLFCQESIEYLGHIVSSQGVHADPGKIEAMVNWPQPNTVKQLRGFLGLTGYYRRFIANYASIAAPLTDLLRHESFRWTDAATHAFTALKQAMVAAPVLRLPDFSQEFIIETDASQFGIGAVLMQEGHPIAFFSKKLGLKMQGASVYIKELHAITEAVLKWRQYLLGHFFIIRTDHKSIKELLQQVIQTPDQQAY
;
A
#
# COMPACT_ATOMS: atom_id res chain seq x y z
N MET A 1 -4.00 69.70 20.19
CA MET A 1 -4.60 68.43 19.74
C MET A 1 -4.03 68.11 18.37
N THR A 2 -3.76 66.85 18.10
CA THR A 2 -3.22 66.31 16.86
C THR A 2 -4.31 65.57 16.08
N ASP A 3 -4.16 65.42 14.77
CA ASP A 3 -5.18 64.77 13.93
C ASP A 3 -5.49 63.33 14.36
N SER A 4 -4.51 62.64 14.97
CA SER A 4 -4.67 61.31 15.57
C SER A 4 -5.72 61.27 16.70
N GLU A 5 -5.77 62.32 17.53
CA GLU A 5 -6.74 62.44 18.62
C GLU A 5 -8.14 62.75 18.07
N ILE A 6 -8.22 63.61 17.04
CA ILE A 6 -9.48 63.95 16.36
C ILE A 6 -10.05 62.72 15.64
N MET A 7 -9.22 61.95 14.93
CA MET A 7 -9.63 60.71 14.26
C MET A 7 -10.11 59.65 15.26
N LYS A 8 -9.45 59.48 16.41
CA LYS A 8 -9.95 58.59 17.48
C LYS A 8 -11.30 59.05 18.05
N ALA A 9 -11.49 60.35 18.27
CA ALA A 9 -12.76 60.89 18.74
C ALA A 9 -13.90 60.74 17.72
N LEU A 10 -13.59 60.86 16.42
CA LEU A 10 -14.54 60.63 15.33
C LEU A 10 -14.90 59.15 15.19
N GLN A 11 -13.91 58.24 15.22
CA GLN A 11 -14.16 56.80 15.17
C GLN A 11 -15.03 56.35 16.36
N SER A 12 -14.69 56.79 17.58
CA SER A 12 -15.48 56.47 18.78
C SER A 12 -16.94 56.96 18.69
N LYS A 13 -17.19 58.12 18.07
CA LYS A 13 -18.56 58.58 17.79
C LYS A 13 -19.26 57.76 16.71
N LEU A 14 -18.55 57.37 15.65
CA LEU A 14 -19.09 56.55 14.57
C LEU A 14 -19.50 55.16 15.07
N ASP A 15 -18.64 54.52 15.87
CA ASP A 15 -18.90 53.21 16.48
C ASP A 15 -20.09 53.27 17.45
N ALA A 16 -20.20 54.34 18.25
CA ALA A 16 -21.35 54.56 19.13
C ALA A 16 -22.65 54.80 18.35
N GLN A 17 -22.62 55.55 17.25
CA GLN A 17 -23.79 55.72 16.38
C GLN A 17 -24.18 54.42 15.69
N ALA A 18 -23.21 53.62 15.21
CA ALA A 18 -23.46 52.31 14.63
C ALA A 18 -24.12 51.34 15.62
N ALA A 19 -23.62 51.25 16.85
CA ALA A 19 -24.22 50.44 17.91
C ALA A 19 -25.65 50.88 18.26
N THR A 20 -25.91 52.20 18.28
CA THR A 20 -27.25 52.77 18.51
C THR A 20 -28.22 52.41 17.38
N LEU A 21 -27.78 52.54 16.12
CA LEU A 21 -28.55 52.13 14.94
C LEU A 21 -28.85 50.63 14.94
N GLN A 22 -27.88 49.81 15.35
CA GLN A 22 -28.02 48.36 15.42
C GLN A 22 -29.03 47.94 16.49
N GLN A 23 -29.00 48.53 17.70
CA GLN A 23 -30.04 48.30 18.71
C GLN A 23 -31.44 48.73 18.25
N PHE A 24 -31.55 49.85 17.53
CA PHE A 24 -32.83 50.32 17.00
C PHE A 24 -33.39 49.37 15.93
N LEU A 25 -32.53 48.88 15.03
CA LEU A 25 -32.88 47.85 14.03
C LEU A 25 -33.32 46.54 14.68
N THR A 26 -32.60 46.03 15.68
CA THR A 26 -32.97 44.78 16.37
C THR A 26 -34.33 44.91 17.05
N LYS A 27 -34.56 45.98 17.83
CA LYS A 27 -35.87 46.19 18.48
C LYS A 27 -37.02 46.40 17.50
N SER A 28 -36.77 47.04 16.36
CA SER A 28 -37.77 47.20 15.30
C SER A 28 -38.11 45.85 14.63
N LEU A 29 -37.11 44.99 14.42
CA LEU A 29 -37.29 43.63 13.90
C LEU A 29 -38.03 42.71 14.89
N GLU A 30 -37.66 42.74 16.18
CA GLU A 30 -38.35 42.01 17.25
C GLU A 30 -39.83 42.43 17.32
N SER A 31 -40.11 43.74 17.37
CA SER A 31 -41.48 44.27 17.40
C SER A 31 -42.31 43.91 16.15
N HIS A 32 -41.70 43.88 14.96
CA HIS A 32 -42.38 43.39 13.75
C HIS A 32 -42.60 41.87 13.79
N SER A 33 -41.63 41.10 14.27
CA SER A 33 -41.72 39.65 14.42
C SER A 33 -42.88 39.25 15.34
N ASP A 34 -42.99 39.87 16.51
CA ASP A 34 -44.06 39.60 17.48
C ASP A 34 -45.44 40.03 16.93
N SER A 35 -45.51 41.16 16.22
CA SER A 35 -46.74 41.60 15.55
C SER A 35 -47.17 40.60 14.47
N ILE A 36 -46.25 40.14 13.63
CA ILE A 36 -46.51 39.13 12.58
C ILE A 36 -46.93 37.80 13.21
N HIS A 37 -46.25 37.33 14.27
CA HIS A 37 -46.60 36.10 14.97
C HIS A 37 -48.00 36.17 15.60
N THR A 38 -48.35 37.30 16.22
CA THR A 38 -49.68 37.51 16.82
C THR A 38 -50.77 37.49 15.75
N THR A 39 -50.56 38.17 14.62
CA THR A 39 -51.51 38.17 13.49
C THR A 39 -51.65 36.80 12.85
N LEU A 40 -50.55 36.05 12.66
CA LEU A 40 -50.58 34.67 12.16
C LEU A 40 -51.34 33.73 13.10
N HIS A 41 -51.12 33.83 14.41
CA HIS A 41 -51.84 33.01 15.39
C HIS A 41 -53.35 33.32 15.41
N GLN A 42 -53.73 34.58 15.19
CA GLN A 42 -55.14 34.98 15.12
C GLN A 42 -55.83 34.46 13.84
N HIS A 43 -55.17 34.53 12.68
CA HIS A 43 -55.69 33.93 11.45
C HIS A 43 -55.69 32.38 11.47
N LEU A 44 -54.74 31.72 12.14
CA LEU A 44 -54.77 30.25 12.29
C LEU A 44 -56.01 29.78 13.05
N LEU A 45 -56.39 30.48 14.13
CA LEU A 45 -57.62 30.18 14.88
C LEU A 45 -58.89 30.42 14.04
N GLU A 46 -58.91 31.46 13.19
CA GLU A 46 -59.99 31.63 12.21
C GLU A 46 -60.06 30.48 11.21
N VAL A 47 -58.92 30.01 10.69
CA VAL A 47 -58.87 28.92 9.70
C VAL A 47 -59.36 27.61 10.31
N ASP A 48 -58.90 27.24 11.51
CA ASP A 48 -59.37 26.01 12.18
C ASP A 48 -60.88 26.05 12.45
N SER A 49 -61.43 27.21 12.85
CA SER A 49 -62.89 27.36 13.03
C SER A 49 -63.68 27.17 11.72
N LYS A 50 -63.11 27.56 10.58
CA LYS A 50 -63.70 27.39 9.24
C LYS A 50 -63.55 25.96 8.74
N VAL A 51 -62.45 25.28 9.04
CA VAL A 51 -62.20 23.87 8.69
C VAL A 51 -63.10 22.92 9.49
N ALA A 52 -63.41 23.23 10.75
CA ALA A 52 -64.33 22.44 11.58
C ALA A 52 -65.74 22.34 10.94
N ASN A 53 -66.29 23.46 10.47
CA ASN A 53 -67.64 23.53 9.91
C ASN A 53 -67.81 22.83 8.54
N VAL A 54 -66.73 22.38 7.89
CA VAL A 54 -66.78 21.67 6.60
C VAL A 54 -66.89 20.14 6.79
N ARG A 55 -66.80 19.64 8.03
CA ARG A 55 -66.75 18.19 8.32
C ARG A 55 -68.07 17.55 8.78
N SER A 56 -69.20 18.26 8.68
CA SER A 56 -70.50 17.77 9.18
C SER A 56 -71.67 18.14 8.27
N GLU A 57 -72.03 17.24 7.35
CA GLU A 57 -73.39 16.91 6.85
C GLU A 57 -73.27 15.64 5.93
N PRO A 58 -74.33 14.84 5.67
CA PRO A 58 -74.17 13.43 5.27
C PRO A 58 -74.71 13.00 3.88
N ASN A 59 -74.50 11.71 3.55
CA ASN A 59 -74.95 10.88 2.40
C ASN A 59 -73.89 10.64 1.29
N GLY A 60 -73.77 9.43 0.69
CA GLY A 60 -74.45 8.16 0.98
C GLY A 60 -73.97 6.96 0.15
N SER A 61 -73.96 5.76 0.76
CA SER A 61 -73.92 4.39 0.21
C SER A 61 -73.31 4.08 -1.18
N SER A 62 -72.22 3.31 -1.20
CA SER A 62 -72.13 2.02 -1.91
C SER A 62 -70.86 1.24 -1.51
N HIS A 63 -70.83 -0.09 -1.71
CA HIS A 63 -69.69 -0.95 -1.34
C HIS A 63 -68.69 -1.13 -2.49
N GLY A 64 -67.40 -1.02 -2.18
CA GLY A 64 -66.30 -1.47 -3.03
C GLY A 64 -65.02 -1.62 -2.20
N SER A 65 -64.40 -2.80 -2.21
CA SER A 65 -63.15 -3.02 -1.48
C SER A 65 -61.96 -2.57 -2.33
N GLY A 66 -61.21 -1.58 -1.84
CA GLY A 66 -60.01 -1.05 -2.48
C GLY A 66 -59.03 -0.53 -1.44
N ASN A 67 -57.74 -0.82 -1.62
CA ASN A 67 -56.71 -0.47 -0.64
C ASN A 67 -56.57 1.06 -0.51
N ALA A 68 -56.98 1.60 0.64
CA ALA A 68 -56.64 2.96 1.04
C ALA A 68 -55.13 3.04 1.30
N ILE A 69 -54.36 3.46 0.29
CA ILE A 69 -52.96 3.84 0.45
C ILE A 69 -52.93 4.96 1.49
N ARG A 70 -52.31 4.70 2.65
CA ARG A 70 -52.13 5.70 3.71
C ARG A 70 -51.48 6.94 3.11
N SER A 71 -52.06 8.11 3.34
CA SER A 71 -51.71 9.34 2.65
C SER A 71 -50.21 9.64 2.73
N LEU A 72 -49.52 9.49 1.59
CA LEU A 72 -48.14 9.95 1.45
C LEU A 72 -48.13 11.47 1.66
N LYS A 73 -47.44 11.94 2.70
CA LYS A 73 -47.08 13.35 2.84
C LYS A 73 -45.98 13.68 1.83
N LEU A 74 -46.38 13.88 0.58
CA LEU A 74 -45.56 14.57 -0.40
C LEU A 74 -45.41 16.03 0.04
N ASN A 75 -44.20 16.58 -0.10
CA ASN A 75 -43.95 18.00 0.13
C ASN A 75 -44.10 18.76 -1.19
N VAL A 76 -44.59 20.00 -1.12
CA VAL A 76 -44.65 20.87 -2.31
C VAL A 76 -43.22 21.12 -2.82
N PRO A 77 -42.92 20.86 -4.12
CA PRO A 77 -41.57 21.09 -4.65
C PRO A 77 -41.26 22.59 -4.69
N ARG A 78 -40.12 22.97 -4.12
CA ARG A 78 -39.62 24.35 -4.11
C ARG A 78 -39.03 24.75 -5.45
N PHE A 79 -39.06 26.05 -5.78
CA PHE A 79 -38.49 26.57 -7.04
C PHE A 79 -37.77 27.90 -6.82
N ASP A 80 -36.47 27.90 -7.11
CA ASP A 80 -35.60 29.08 -7.03
C ASP A 80 -35.50 29.86 -8.36
N GLY A 81 -35.86 29.21 -9.47
CA GLY A 81 -35.69 29.69 -10.84
C GLY A 81 -34.82 28.79 -11.74
N SER A 82 -34.38 27.62 -11.27
CA SER A 82 -33.64 26.60 -12.04
C SER A 82 -34.53 25.44 -12.51
N ASN A 83 -34.18 24.79 -13.63
CA ASN A 83 -34.85 23.61 -14.19
C ASN A 83 -36.38 23.70 -14.26
N ALA A 84 -36.89 24.80 -14.81
CA ALA A 84 -38.32 25.14 -14.74
C ALA A 84 -39.27 24.11 -15.37
N ILE A 85 -38.85 23.39 -16.41
CA ILE A 85 -39.70 22.37 -17.05
C ILE A 85 -39.92 21.17 -16.12
N ASP A 86 -38.85 20.69 -15.48
CA ASP A 86 -38.91 19.57 -14.52
C ASP A 86 -39.70 19.95 -13.26
N TRP A 87 -39.53 21.18 -12.78
CA TRP A 87 -40.32 21.68 -11.66
C TRP A 87 -41.81 21.81 -12.03
N ILE A 88 -42.15 22.29 -13.23
CA ILE A 88 -43.53 22.36 -13.72
C ILE A 88 -44.15 20.96 -13.74
N PHE A 89 -43.45 19.96 -14.27
CA PHE A 89 -43.93 18.57 -14.25
C PHE A 89 -44.19 18.08 -12.81
N GLN A 90 -43.27 18.34 -11.88
CA GLN A 90 -43.40 17.93 -10.48
C GLN A 90 -44.55 18.64 -9.73
N ILE A 91 -44.72 19.95 -9.91
CA ILE A 91 -45.78 20.73 -9.22
C ILE A 91 -47.18 20.43 -9.81
N GLU A 92 -47.28 20.18 -11.11
CA GLU A 92 -48.54 19.73 -11.72
C GLU A 92 -48.88 18.30 -11.30
N ALA A 93 -47.92 17.38 -11.27
CA ALA A 93 -48.13 16.03 -10.75
C ALA A 93 -48.58 16.05 -9.27
N PHE A 94 -47.95 16.89 -8.44
CA PHE A 94 -48.34 17.09 -7.04
C PHE A 94 -49.79 17.60 -6.91
N PHE A 95 -50.16 18.68 -7.61
CA PHE A 95 -51.50 19.25 -7.52
C PHE A 95 -52.60 18.39 -8.15
N ASN A 96 -52.26 17.52 -9.09
CA ASN A 96 -53.20 16.56 -9.68
C ASN A 96 -53.35 15.31 -8.79
N PHE A 97 -52.30 14.87 -8.09
CA PHE A 97 -52.39 13.79 -7.08
C PHE A 97 -53.19 14.22 -5.84
N HIS A 98 -53.22 15.51 -5.52
CA HIS A 98 -53.95 16.10 -4.40
C HIS A 98 -55.21 16.89 -4.82
N ASP A 99 -55.78 16.62 -6.02
CA ASP A 99 -57.01 17.23 -6.56
C ASP A 99 -57.17 18.75 -6.30
N THR A 100 -56.06 19.49 -6.33
CA THR A 100 -56.01 20.84 -5.75
C THR A 100 -56.69 21.86 -6.67
N PRO A 101 -57.70 22.62 -6.19
CA PRO A 101 -58.44 23.58 -7.03
C PRO A 101 -57.54 24.66 -7.64
N ALA A 102 -57.75 24.95 -8.93
CA ALA A 102 -56.89 25.85 -9.71
C ALA A 102 -56.73 27.26 -9.11
N ALA A 103 -57.76 27.78 -8.42
CA ALA A 103 -57.71 29.06 -7.72
C ALA A 103 -56.71 29.08 -6.56
N SER A 104 -56.52 27.95 -5.88
CA SER A 104 -55.62 27.82 -4.71
C SER A 104 -54.17 27.51 -5.10
N ARG A 105 -53.93 26.89 -6.27
CA ARG A 105 -52.58 26.50 -6.73
C ARG A 105 -51.58 27.67 -6.72
N LEU A 106 -52.01 28.85 -7.19
CA LEU A 106 -51.21 30.08 -7.17
C LEU A 106 -50.84 30.56 -5.77
N GLN A 107 -51.77 30.48 -4.82
CA GLN A 107 -51.54 30.87 -3.44
C GLN A 107 -50.55 29.91 -2.77
N ILE A 108 -50.76 28.59 -2.92
CA ILE A 108 -49.88 27.57 -2.35
C ILE A 108 -48.45 27.71 -2.88
N VAL A 109 -48.26 27.85 -4.19
CA VAL A 109 -46.92 28.03 -4.78
C VAL A 109 -46.21 29.27 -4.26
N SER A 110 -46.92 30.37 -3.95
CA SER A 110 -46.28 31.61 -3.47
C SER A 110 -45.46 31.45 -2.18
N PHE A 111 -45.76 30.44 -1.35
CA PHE A 111 -44.99 30.09 -0.15
C PHE A 111 -43.78 29.17 -0.40
N HIS A 112 -43.64 28.65 -1.62
CA HIS A 112 -42.61 27.67 -2.02
C HIS A 112 -41.72 28.16 -3.18
N LEU A 113 -41.91 29.41 -3.62
CA LEU A 113 -40.96 30.11 -4.47
C LEU A 113 -39.83 30.70 -3.63
N GLU A 114 -38.60 30.54 -4.11
CA GLU A 114 -37.39 31.03 -3.44
C GLU A 114 -36.55 31.89 -4.42
N GLY A 115 -35.52 32.56 -3.90
CA GLY A 115 -34.51 33.25 -4.71
C GLY A 115 -35.05 34.19 -5.81
N ARG A 116 -34.60 33.97 -7.04
CA ARG A 116 -34.93 34.81 -8.21
C ARG A 116 -36.35 34.56 -8.75
N ALA A 117 -36.94 33.39 -8.51
CA ALA A 117 -38.34 33.10 -8.82
C ALA A 117 -39.29 33.89 -7.90
N ALA A 118 -39.03 33.90 -6.58
CA ALA A 118 -39.81 34.68 -5.62
C ALA A 118 -39.82 36.19 -5.94
N SER A 119 -38.65 36.78 -6.17
CA SER A 119 -38.51 38.20 -6.51
C SER A 119 -39.25 38.58 -7.80
N TRP A 120 -39.27 37.70 -8.80
CA TRP A 120 -40.07 37.91 -10.01
C TRP A 120 -41.56 37.80 -9.72
N PHE A 121 -42.00 36.76 -9.02
CA PHE A 121 -43.41 36.50 -8.78
C PHE A 121 -44.08 37.64 -8.02
N GLN A 122 -43.39 38.21 -7.03
CA GLN A 122 -43.84 39.41 -6.31
C GLN A 122 -44.03 40.62 -7.24
N TRP A 123 -43.11 40.85 -8.19
CA TRP A 123 -43.25 41.90 -9.20
C TRP A 123 -44.40 41.61 -10.17
N ALA A 124 -44.52 40.38 -10.66
CA ALA A 124 -45.51 39.99 -11.65
C ALA A 124 -46.94 40.02 -11.08
N MET A 125 -47.13 39.56 -9.83
CA MET A 125 -48.39 39.71 -9.09
C MET A 125 -48.76 41.18 -8.86
N ARG A 126 -47.80 42.02 -8.42
CA ARG A 126 -48.04 43.47 -8.22
C ARG A 126 -48.42 44.23 -9.49
N ASN A 127 -48.16 43.67 -10.67
CA ASN A 127 -48.52 44.24 -11.96
C ASN A 127 -49.69 43.48 -12.64
N ASN A 128 -50.40 42.62 -11.91
CA ASN A 128 -51.53 41.80 -12.39
C ASN A 128 -51.20 40.90 -13.60
N LEU A 129 -49.94 40.49 -13.77
CA LEU A 129 -49.48 39.69 -14.92
C LEU A 129 -49.75 38.18 -14.77
N LEU A 130 -50.21 37.73 -13.59
CA LEU A 130 -50.38 36.30 -13.23
C LEU A 130 -51.82 36.02 -12.80
N THR A 131 -52.77 36.13 -13.73
CA THR A 131 -54.22 36.10 -13.45
C THR A 131 -54.81 34.71 -13.23
N SER A 132 -54.11 33.64 -13.62
CA SER A 132 -54.59 32.25 -13.47
C SER A 132 -53.42 31.25 -13.45
N TRP A 133 -53.68 30.03 -12.99
CA TRP A 133 -52.68 28.97 -12.92
C TRP A 133 -51.99 28.65 -14.26
N PRO A 134 -52.71 28.49 -15.40
CA PRO A 134 -52.08 28.30 -16.71
C PRO A 134 -51.20 29.50 -17.13
N VAL A 135 -51.69 30.72 -16.96
CA VAL A 135 -50.94 31.95 -17.27
C VAL A 135 -49.64 32.04 -16.46
N PHE A 136 -49.64 31.56 -15.21
CA PHE A 136 -48.43 31.47 -14.41
C PHE A 136 -47.46 30.38 -14.89
N LEU A 137 -47.94 29.19 -15.26
CA LEU A 137 -47.08 28.15 -15.82
C LEU A 137 -46.41 28.60 -17.12
N ASP A 138 -47.15 29.22 -18.02
CA ASP A 138 -46.58 29.78 -19.26
C ASP A 138 -45.63 30.95 -18.97
N ALA A 139 -45.92 31.82 -18.01
CA ALA A 139 -45.01 32.88 -17.61
C ALA A 139 -43.73 32.37 -16.93
N VAL A 140 -43.79 31.22 -16.23
CA VAL A 140 -42.60 30.50 -15.72
C VAL A 140 -41.81 29.90 -16.89
N ARG A 141 -42.47 29.23 -17.86
CA ARG A 141 -41.83 28.68 -19.06
C ARG A 141 -41.10 29.78 -19.86
N ILE A 142 -41.76 30.91 -20.11
CA ILE A 142 -41.22 32.05 -20.88
C ILE A 142 -40.01 32.71 -20.19
N ARG A 143 -39.94 32.68 -18.84
CA ARG A 143 -38.91 33.41 -18.07
C ARG A 143 -37.78 32.54 -17.50
N PHE A 144 -38.05 31.27 -17.22
CA PHE A 144 -37.12 30.34 -16.55
C PHE A 144 -37.02 28.97 -17.24
N GLY A 145 -37.86 28.68 -18.23
CA GLY A 145 -37.61 27.61 -19.19
C GLY A 145 -36.53 28.00 -20.20
N PRO A 146 -36.23 27.12 -21.17
CA PRO A 146 -35.35 27.46 -22.29
C PRO A 146 -35.87 28.71 -23.01
N THR A 147 -34.99 29.64 -23.32
CA THR A 147 -35.39 30.87 -24.02
C THR A 147 -35.78 30.54 -25.46
N ALA A 148 -36.67 31.33 -26.06
CA ALA A 148 -37.06 31.14 -27.47
C ALA A 148 -35.94 31.44 -28.51
N TYR A 149 -34.70 31.60 -28.05
CA TYR A 149 -33.47 31.66 -28.85
C TYR A 149 -32.58 30.41 -28.70
N GLU A 150 -32.90 29.52 -27.76
CA GLU A 150 -32.33 28.18 -27.69
C GLU A 150 -33.11 27.30 -28.67
N ASP A 151 -32.51 27.10 -29.85
CA ASP A 151 -32.95 26.23 -30.92
C ASP A 151 -32.79 24.76 -30.50
N VAL A 152 -33.63 24.28 -29.58
CA VAL A 152 -33.48 22.94 -28.96
C VAL A 152 -33.61 21.82 -29.99
N GLU A 153 -34.42 21.99 -31.04
CA GLU A 153 -34.50 21.03 -32.15
C GLU A 153 -33.19 21.00 -32.95
N GLY A 154 -32.64 22.17 -33.26
CA GLY A 154 -31.33 22.28 -33.89
C GLY A 154 -30.23 21.76 -32.99
N ASP A 155 -30.26 21.99 -31.68
CA ASP A 155 -29.25 21.51 -30.74
C ASP A 155 -29.33 19.99 -30.57
N LEU A 156 -30.53 19.39 -30.59
CA LEU A 156 -30.73 17.95 -30.72
C LEU A 156 -30.17 17.41 -32.06
N SER A 157 -30.26 18.18 -33.15
CA SER A 157 -29.68 17.81 -34.46
C SER A 157 -28.15 18.02 -34.56
N LYS A 158 -27.59 18.93 -33.74
CA LYS A 158 -26.16 19.27 -33.65
C LYS A 158 -25.44 18.45 -32.57
N LEU A 159 -26.17 17.86 -31.61
CA LEU A 159 -25.59 17.07 -30.52
C LEU A 159 -24.76 15.94 -31.10
N SER A 160 -23.49 15.87 -30.69
CA SER A 160 -22.53 14.90 -31.22
C SER A 160 -21.84 14.14 -30.11
N GLN A 161 -21.61 12.86 -30.35
CA GLN A 161 -21.05 11.94 -29.38
C GLN A 161 -19.56 12.27 -29.11
N THR A 162 -19.31 12.95 -27.99
CA THR A 162 -17.96 13.22 -27.47
C THR A 162 -17.47 12.05 -26.62
N GLY A 163 -18.16 11.76 -25.52
CA GLY A 163 -17.94 10.62 -24.61
C GLY A 163 -18.47 9.28 -25.14
N SER A 164 -18.92 8.41 -24.25
CA SER A 164 -19.61 7.15 -24.57
C SER A 164 -20.98 7.37 -25.22
N VAL A 165 -21.54 6.33 -25.83
CA VAL A 165 -22.94 6.28 -26.27
C VAL A 165 -23.88 6.44 -25.08
N ALA A 166 -23.54 5.91 -23.90
CA ALA A 166 -24.39 6.04 -22.71
C ALA A 166 -24.53 7.51 -22.24
N GLU A 167 -23.42 8.25 -22.19
CA GLU A 167 -23.43 9.69 -21.87
C GLU A 167 -24.12 10.53 -22.96
N PHE A 168 -23.88 10.19 -24.23
CA PHE A 168 -24.52 10.85 -25.37
C PHE A 168 -26.03 10.58 -25.43
N GLN A 169 -26.48 9.36 -25.10
CA GLN A 169 -27.89 9.01 -25.01
C GLN A 169 -28.57 9.78 -23.88
N ALA A 170 -27.97 9.86 -22.69
CA ALA A 170 -28.52 10.66 -21.59
C ALA A 170 -28.68 12.14 -21.99
N GLN A 171 -27.67 12.73 -22.65
CA GLN A 171 -27.74 14.11 -23.17
C GLN A 171 -28.80 14.27 -24.27
N PHE A 172 -29.01 13.25 -25.11
CA PHE A 172 -30.04 13.25 -26.15
C PHE A 172 -31.45 13.12 -25.54
N GLU A 173 -31.63 12.29 -24.51
CA GLU A 173 -32.86 12.15 -23.75
C GLU A 173 -33.18 13.44 -22.97
N ASP A 174 -32.19 14.09 -22.34
CA ASP A 174 -32.32 15.39 -21.67
C ASP A 174 -32.72 16.54 -22.61
N LEU A 175 -32.41 16.47 -23.91
CA LEU A 175 -32.88 17.42 -24.92
C LEU A 175 -34.23 17.00 -25.50
N MET A 176 -34.46 15.70 -25.73
CA MET A 176 -35.74 15.16 -26.19
C MET A 176 -36.87 15.49 -25.22
N ASN A 177 -36.63 15.43 -23.91
CA ASN A 177 -37.59 15.82 -22.86
C ASN A 177 -37.99 17.32 -22.90
N LYS A 178 -37.28 18.15 -23.67
CA LYS A 178 -37.54 19.59 -23.84
C LYS A 178 -38.22 19.93 -25.17
N VAL A 179 -38.48 18.93 -26.03
CA VAL A 179 -39.07 19.10 -27.36
C VAL A 179 -40.33 18.24 -27.49
N THR A 180 -41.33 18.71 -28.26
CA THR A 180 -42.55 17.95 -28.53
C THR A 180 -42.92 18.06 -30.01
N GLY A 181 -43.38 16.96 -30.62
CA GLY A 181 -43.87 16.94 -32.01
C GLY A 181 -42.89 16.40 -33.07
N ILE A 182 -41.60 16.19 -32.75
CA ILE A 182 -40.67 15.52 -33.67
C ILE A 182 -41.09 14.05 -33.86
N SER A 183 -41.11 13.58 -35.11
CA SER A 183 -41.43 12.18 -35.44
C SER A 183 -40.26 11.23 -35.13
N GLU A 184 -40.57 10.01 -34.68
CA GLU A 184 -39.54 9.02 -34.29
C GLU A 184 -38.49 8.74 -35.38
N PRO A 185 -38.82 8.63 -36.69
CA PRO A 185 -37.81 8.49 -37.74
C PRO A 185 -36.82 9.67 -37.83
N LEU A 186 -37.23 10.88 -37.44
CA LEU A 186 -36.37 12.05 -37.41
C LEU A 186 -35.50 12.08 -36.14
N LEU A 187 -36.01 11.61 -34.99
CA LEU A 187 -35.20 11.38 -33.78
C LEU A 187 -34.12 10.31 -34.03
N ILE A 188 -34.47 9.19 -34.68
CA ILE A 188 -33.51 8.16 -35.10
C ILE A 188 -32.45 8.76 -36.04
N SER A 189 -32.87 9.59 -37.00
CA SER A 189 -31.96 10.28 -37.93
C SER A 189 -30.99 11.23 -37.22
N PHE A 190 -31.45 12.02 -36.25
CA PHE A 190 -30.61 12.91 -35.45
C PHE A 190 -29.62 12.13 -34.57
N PHE A 191 -30.10 11.13 -33.83
CA PHE A 191 -29.23 10.31 -32.97
C PHE A 191 -28.15 9.58 -33.78
N ILE A 192 -28.52 8.89 -34.87
CA ILE A 192 -27.56 8.26 -35.80
C ILE A 192 -26.62 9.29 -36.42
N THR A 193 -27.06 10.54 -36.63
CA THR A 193 -26.23 11.60 -37.19
C THR A 193 -25.17 12.11 -36.22
N GLY A 194 -25.49 12.22 -34.93
CA GLY A 194 -24.59 12.64 -33.86
C GLY A 194 -23.57 11.58 -33.42
N LEU A 195 -23.85 10.29 -33.61
CA LEU A 195 -22.92 9.19 -33.30
C LEU A 195 -21.59 9.28 -34.06
N LYS A 196 -20.51 8.78 -33.42
CA LYS A 196 -19.17 8.70 -34.04
C LYS A 196 -19.20 7.93 -35.38
N ARG A 197 -18.38 8.37 -36.34
CA ARG A 197 -18.38 7.88 -37.75
C ARG A 197 -18.12 6.37 -37.92
N SER A 198 -17.60 5.68 -36.91
CA SER A 198 -17.58 4.22 -36.85
C SER A 198 -19.01 3.67 -36.64
N LEU A 199 -19.60 3.93 -35.48
CA LEU A 199 -20.94 3.50 -35.06
C LEU A 199 -22.02 3.90 -36.07
N ARG A 200 -22.01 5.15 -36.53
CA ARG A 200 -22.98 5.68 -37.50
C ARG A 200 -23.09 4.82 -38.76
N ARG A 201 -21.99 4.22 -39.25
CA ARG A 201 -22.01 3.39 -40.46
C ARG A 201 -22.64 2.02 -40.21
N GLU A 202 -22.36 1.40 -39.07
CA GLU A 202 -22.97 0.11 -38.70
C GLU A 202 -24.50 0.27 -38.52
N LEU A 203 -24.95 1.30 -37.79
CA LEU A 203 -26.39 1.54 -37.61
C LEU A 203 -27.10 1.95 -38.92
N GLN A 204 -26.45 2.72 -39.79
CA GLN A 204 -27.01 3.04 -41.12
C GLN A 204 -27.10 1.82 -42.05
N PHE A 205 -26.24 0.81 -41.87
CA PHE A 205 -26.34 -0.46 -42.60
C PHE A 205 -27.50 -1.32 -42.06
N HIS A 206 -27.64 -1.42 -40.74
CA HIS A 206 -28.67 -2.24 -40.10
C HIS A 206 -30.08 -1.63 -40.09
N ARG A 207 -30.22 -0.30 -40.26
CA ARG A 207 -31.50 0.43 -40.38
C ARG A 207 -32.50 0.11 -39.24
N PRO A 208 -32.18 0.47 -37.97
CA PRO A 208 -33.12 0.30 -36.87
C PRO A 208 -34.42 1.06 -37.13
N THR A 209 -35.52 0.49 -36.63
CA THR A 209 -36.90 0.90 -36.90
C THR A 209 -37.52 1.73 -35.78
N THR A 210 -36.97 1.62 -34.56
CA THR A 210 -37.39 2.39 -33.37
C THR A 210 -36.20 3.06 -32.69
N LEU A 211 -36.46 4.11 -31.93
CA LEU A 211 -35.44 4.86 -31.20
C LEU A 211 -34.80 4.01 -30.08
N MET A 212 -35.60 3.20 -29.39
CA MET A 212 -35.11 2.27 -28.36
C MET A 212 -34.22 1.15 -28.93
N GLU A 213 -34.57 0.62 -30.11
CA GLU A 213 -33.71 -0.30 -30.86
C GLU A 213 -32.41 0.39 -31.28
N THR A 214 -32.48 1.64 -31.76
CA THR A 214 -31.33 2.45 -32.14
C THR A 214 -30.37 2.65 -30.96
N PHE A 215 -30.88 2.98 -29.77
CA PHE A 215 -30.07 3.12 -28.55
C PHE A 215 -29.43 1.79 -28.13
N ALA A 216 -30.19 0.69 -28.14
CA ALA A 216 -29.68 -0.63 -27.79
C ALA A 216 -28.58 -1.11 -28.75
N MET A 217 -28.79 -0.92 -30.06
CA MET A 217 -27.77 -1.21 -31.08
C MET A 217 -26.54 -0.33 -30.89
N ALA A 218 -26.68 0.99 -30.69
CA ALA A 218 -25.55 1.89 -30.53
C ALA A 218 -24.63 1.48 -29.37
N ARG A 219 -25.19 1.11 -28.20
CA ARG A 219 -24.42 0.60 -27.06
C ARG A 219 -23.75 -0.75 -27.36
N ALA A 220 -24.44 -1.65 -28.08
CA ALA A 220 -23.87 -2.95 -28.47
C ALA A 220 -22.74 -2.82 -29.51
N TYR A 221 -22.84 -1.89 -30.45
CA TYR A 221 -21.76 -1.61 -31.40
C TYR A 221 -20.60 -0.84 -30.77
N GLU A 222 -20.83 0.01 -29.75
CA GLU A 222 -19.74 0.64 -28.99
C GLU A 222 -18.95 -0.41 -28.21
N ALA A 223 -19.62 -1.24 -27.40
CA ALA A 223 -18.97 -2.35 -26.70
C ALA A 223 -18.17 -3.26 -27.66
N ARG A 224 -18.70 -3.55 -28.86
CA ARG A 224 -18.02 -4.35 -29.89
C ARG A 224 -16.81 -3.65 -30.52
N LEU A 225 -16.76 -2.32 -30.58
CA LEU A 225 -15.60 -1.57 -31.05
C LEU A 225 -14.53 -1.47 -29.97
N ASP A 226 -14.93 -1.31 -28.71
CA ASP A 226 -14.02 -1.29 -27.55
C ASP A 226 -13.40 -2.69 -27.32
N ASP A 227 -14.17 -3.76 -27.52
CA ASP A 227 -13.69 -5.16 -27.59
C ASP A 227 -12.69 -5.40 -28.75
N ASN A 228 -12.63 -4.53 -29.76
CA ASN A 228 -11.77 -4.73 -30.93
C ASN A 228 -11.10 -3.43 -31.44
N PRO A 229 -10.06 -2.93 -30.76
CA PRO A 229 -9.36 -1.68 -31.11
C PRO A 229 -8.63 -1.67 -32.45
N SER A 230 -8.61 -2.79 -33.19
CA SER A 230 -7.80 -2.98 -34.40
C SER A 230 -8.29 -2.18 -35.62
N TYR A 231 -9.54 -1.70 -35.62
CA TYR A 231 -10.16 -1.13 -36.82
C TYR A 231 -9.89 0.38 -37.04
N ASN A 232 -9.50 1.15 -36.01
CA ASN A 232 -9.32 2.61 -36.10
C ASN A 232 -7.88 3.07 -36.47
N LYS A 233 -7.17 2.25 -37.26
CA LYS A 233 -6.05 2.69 -38.12
C LYS A 233 -6.41 2.37 -39.56
N THR A 234 -7.19 3.18 -40.25
CA THR A 234 -6.82 4.50 -40.82
C THR A 234 -8.08 5.06 -41.53
N TRP A 235 -8.22 6.29 -42.04
CA TRP A 235 -7.39 7.06 -42.96
C TRP A 235 -7.74 8.56 -42.84
N ASN A 236 -6.72 9.41 -42.69
CA ASN A 236 -6.71 10.73 -43.31
C ASN A 236 -5.55 10.72 -44.31
N ARG A 237 -5.84 10.78 -45.62
CA ARG A 237 -4.84 11.04 -46.67
C ARG A 237 -5.12 12.40 -47.31
N SER A 238 -4.04 13.06 -47.69
CA SER A 238 -4.00 14.40 -48.27
C SER A 238 -4.67 14.47 -49.65
N PRO A 239 -5.14 15.66 -50.08
CA PRO A 239 -5.42 15.92 -51.49
C PRO A 239 -4.12 16.08 -52.30
N THR A 240 -4.15 15.61 -53.56
CA THR A 240 -3.45 16.07 -54.79
C THR A 240 -2.05 16.73 -54.70
N HIS A 241 -1.07 16.37 -55.53
CA HIS A 241 -1.18 16.24 -57.00
C HIS A 241 -0.50 15.00 -57.63
N THR A 242 -0.96 14.64 -58.83
CA THR A 242 -0.31 13.78 -59.84
C THR A 242 0.07 14.65 -61.07
N PRO A 243 0.95 14.19 -62.01
CA PRO A 243 0.62 13.17 -63.05
C PRO A 243 1.45 11.86 -62.88
N SER A 244 1.05 10.67 -63.38
CA SER A 244 0.95 10.20 -64.79
C SER A 244 2.33 10.19 -65.50
N GLN A 245 2.85 9.11 -66.11
CA GLN A 245 2.33 7.82 -66.64
C GLN A 245 3.47 6.74 -66.57
N ASN A 246 3.42 5.47 -67.05
CA ASN A 246 2.48 4.72 -67.90
C ASN A 246 2.43 3.19 -67.55
N THR A 247 1.94 2.33 -68.46
CA THR A 247 1.74 0.87 -68.31
C THR A 247 2.84 -0.05 -68.90
N THR A 248 2.62 -1.37 -68.76
CA THR A 248 3.02 -2.49 -69.68
C THR A 248 4.46 -3.06 -69.68
N SER A 249 4.61 -4.17 -68.93
CA SER A 249 5.07 -5.52 -69.37
C SER A 249 6.44 -5.79 -70.05
N SER A 250 6.97 -6.98 -69.69
CA SER A 250 7.91 -7.88 -70.41
C SER A 250 9.44 -7.62 -70.40
N ASN A 251 10.16 -8.66 -69.96
CA ASN A 251 11.42 -9.24 -70.46
C ASN A 251 12.73 -8.42 -70.65
N ALA A 252 13.80 -9.01 -70.09
CA ALA A 252 15.13 -9.24 -70.69
C ALA A 252 16.26 -8.16 -70.69
N ILE A 253 17.34 -8.53 -69.99
CA ILE A 253 18.76 -8.53 -70.46
C ILE A 253 19.57 -7.19 -70.48
N THR A 254 20.90 -7.35 -70.32
CA THR A 254 22.03 -6.42 -70.57
C THR A 254 22.38 -5.25 -69.63
N GLN A 255 23.41 -5.49 -68.81
CA GLN A 255 24.74 -4.81 -68.82
C GLN A 255 24.96 -3.33 -68.40
N ASN A 256 25.93 -3.21 -67.48
CA ASN A 256 27.09 -2.28 -67.46
C ASN A 256 26.98 -0.80 -67.03
N ASN A 257 27.72 -0.53 -65.93
CA ASN A 257 28.74 0.52 -65.76
C ASN A 257 28.40 2.00 -66.04
N LEU A 258 28.48 2.85 -65.00
CA LEU A 258 29.70 3.65 -64.73
C LEU A 258 29.62 4.48 -63.43
N THR A 259 30.72 4.50 -62.68
CA THR A 259 31.11 5.56 -61.72
C THR A 259 31.91 6.65 -62.47
N PRO A 260 31.95 7.95 -62.05
CA PRO A 260 32.75 8.33 -60.88
C PRO A 260 32.30 9.53 -60.00
N THR A 261 32.94 9.56 -58.84
CA THR A 261 33.44 10.65 -57.94
C THR A 261 33.94 11.96 -58.62
N PRO A 262 34.41 13.03 -57.90
CA PRO A 262 34.57 13.25 -56.42
C PRO A 262 34.32 14.69 -55.82
N THR A 263 34.34 14.81 -54.47
CA THR A 263 34.93 15.92 -53.63
C THR A 263 34.33 17.37 -53.65
N PRO A 264 34.76 18.32 -52.77
CA PRO A 264 34.92 18.26 -51.29
C PRO A 264 34.49 19.55 -50.50
N ASN A 265 34.62 19.52 -49.15
CA ASN A 265 34.79 20.68 -48.24
C ASN A 265 33.60 21.68 -48.10
N GLN A 266 33.46 22.53 -47.06
CA GLN A 266 34.37 22.97 -45.98
C GLN A 266 33.61 23.40 -44.69
N SER A 267 34.31 23.87 -43.65
CA SER A 267 33.78 24.23 -42.32
C SER A 267 33.74 25.74 -42.03
N SER A 268 32.85 26.20 -41.15
CA SER A 268 32.96 27.49 -40.43
C SER A 268 32.05 27.55 -39.17
N ASN A 269 32.17 28.60 -38.35
CA ASN A 269 31.76 28.63 -36.94
C ASN A 269 30.99 29.91 -36.54
N SER A 270 30.38 29.89 -35.34
CA SER A 270 30.06 31.05 -34.44
C SER A 270 28.85 32.02 -34.67
N SER A 271 27.88 31.91 -33.74
CA SER A 271 27.23 32.97 -32.90
C SER A 271 26.65 34.30 -33.48
N ASN A 272 25.36 34.62 -33.19
CA ASN A 272 24.95 35.50 -32.04
C ASN A 272 23.41 35.80 -31.90
N LYS A 273 23.07 36.45 -30.77
CA LYS A 273 21.75 36.91 -30.23
C LYS A 273 20.99 37.90 -31.16
N ALA A 274 19.67 38.14 -31.15
CA ALA A 274 18.49 37.87 -30.29
C ALA A 274 17.89 39.09 -29.49
N THR A 275 16.68 39.52 -29.89
CA THR A 275 15.69 40.45 -29.25
C THR A 275 14.36 40.35 -30.05
N THR A 276 13.12 40.65 -29.59
CA THR A 276 12.55 41.33 -28.39
C THR A 276 11.18 40.73 -27.98
N LEU A 277 10.67 41.10 -26.78
CA LEU A 277 9.31 40.90 -26.21
C LEU A 277 8.82 42.28 -25.65
N PRO A 278 7.70 42.49 -24.88
CA PRO A 278 6.58 41.66 -24.35
C PRO A 278 5.20 42.35 -24.64
N PRO A 279 4.13 42.42 -23.79
CA PRO A 279 3.54 41.60 -22.66
C PRO A 279 2.05 41.19 -22.99
N LEU A 280 1.05 40.78 -22.18
CA LEU A 280 0.73 40.30 -20.79
C LEU A 280 -0.06 38.95 -20.95
N LEU A 281 -0.42 38.04 -20.01
CA LEU A 281 -0.75 37.95 -18.56
C LEU A 281 -2.22 38.22 -18.15
N PRO A 282 -2.77 37.51 -17.13
CA PRO A 282 -2.38 36.26 -16.43
C PRO A 282 -3.44 35.12 -16.71
N THR A 283 -3.93 34.15 -15.91
CA THR A 283 -3.79 33.58 -14.52
C THR A 283 -4.59 32.22 -14.49
N PRO A 284 -4.55 31.35 -13.45
CA PRO A 284 -3.42 30.69 -12.77
C PRO A 284 -3.52 29.13 -12.73
N THR A 285 -2.39 28.42 -12.65
CA THR A 285 -2.36 27.02 -12.14
C THR A 285 -1.15 26.80 -11.22
N TYR A 286 -1.38 26.38 -9.97
CA TYR A 286 -0.30 26.16 -9.00
C TYR A 286 0.38 24.81 -9.20
N LYS A 287 1.64 24.83 -9.68
CA LYS A 287 2.62 23.75 -9.49
C LYS A 287 3.97 24.36 -9.08
N LEU A 288 4.58 23.83 -8.02
CA LEU A 288 5.88 24.28 -7.52
C LEU A 288 7.00 23.70 -8.41
N PRO A 289 7.94 24.50 -8.92
CA PRO A 289 9.03 24.02 -9.77
C PRO A 289 10.23 23.59 -8.92
N VAL A 290 10.51 22.29 -8.83
CA VAL A 290 11.73 21.77 -8.18
C VAL A 290 12.84 21.62 -9.22
N ARG A 291 14.07 22.04 -8.87
CA ARG A 291 15.30 21.78 -9.63
C ARG A 291 16.24 20.90 -8.81
N HIS A 292 17.01 20.07 -9.50
CA HIS A 292 17.99 19.16 -8.91
C HIS A 292 19.34 19.32 -9.62
N PHE A 293 20.41 19.54 -8.86
CA PHE A 293 21.76 19.72 -9.40
C PHE A 293 22.65 18.51 -9.08
N PRO A 294 23.47 18.02 -10.02
CA PRO A 294 24.50 17.03 -9.73
C PRO A 294 25.55 17.58 -8.74
N SER A 295 26.15 16.71 -7.93
CA SER A 295 27.18 17.06 -6.94
C SER A 295 28.41 17.75 -7.57
N ALA A 296 28.77 17.42 -8.80
CA ALA A 296 29.82 18.11 -9.56
C ALA A 296 29.45 19.57 -9.89
N GLU A 297 28.21 19.84 -10.29
CA GLU A 297 27.72 21.19 -10.61
C GLU A 297 27.58 22.06 -9.35
N MET A 298 27.22 21.45 -8.21
CA MET A 298 27.26 22.12 -6.92
C MET A 298 28.69 22.49 -6.49
N ARG A 299 29.69 21.62 -6.70
CA ARG A 299 31.10 21.94 -6.42
C ARG A 299 31.61 23.08 -7.30
N ASP A 300 31.25 23.12 -8.58
CA ASP A 300 31.62 24.18 -9.52
C ASP A 300 30.96 25.54 -9.21
N ARG A 301 29.68 25.57 -8.83
CA ARG A 301 29.05 26.82 -8.33
C ARG A 301 29.68 27.29 -7.01
N ARG A 302 30.04 26.37 -6.11
CA ARG A 302 30.67 26.68 -4.82
C ARG A 302 32.07 27.27 -5.00
N SER A 303 32.90 26.72 -5.90
CA SER A 303 34.24 27.27 -6.20
C SER A 303 34.20 28.63 -6.93
N LYS A 304 33.17 28.87 -7.73
CA LYS A 304 32.93 30.17 -8.41
C LYS A 304 32.24 31.22 -7.53
N GLY A 305 31.84 30.86 -6.31
CA GLY A 305 31.14 31.75 -5.38
C GLY A 305 29.75 32.20 -5.87
N LEU A 306 29.05 31.34 -6.60
CA LEU A 306 27.73 31.63 -7.18
C LEU A 306 26.60 31.08 -6.32
N CYS A 307 25.42 31.73 -6.37
CA CYS A 307 24.22 31.23 -5.70
C CYS A 307 23.73 29.92 -6.34
N PHE A 308 23.21 28.98 -5.54
CA PHE A 308 22.63 27.73 -6.06
C PHE A 308 21.26 27.91 -6.74
N ASN A 309 20.67 29.11 -6.70
CA ASN A 309 19.32 29.38 -7.22
C ASN A 309 19.29 30.44 -8.35
N CYS A 310 20.37 31.21 -8.53
CA CYS A 310 20.58 32.12 -9.67
C CYS A 310 22.09 32.29 -9.94
N ASP A 311 22.46 32.67 -11.15
CA ASP A 311 23.89 32.76 -11.55
C ASP A 311 24.58 34.07 -11.12
N GLU A 312 24.13 34.66 -10.00
CA GLU A 312 24.76 35.81 -9.35
C GLU A 312 25.78 35.35 -8.28
N LYS A 313 26.76 36.21 -7.95
CA LYS A 313 27.67 35.96 -6.83
C LYS A 313 26.92 35.97 -5.50
N TRP A 314 27.19 34.97 -4.68
CA TRP A 314 26.59 34.81 -3.35
C TRP A 314 27.42 35.51 -2.27
N GLY A 315 26.74 36.01 -1.24
CA GLY A 315 27.34 36.63 -0.06
C GLY A 315 26.29 36.93 1.01
N PRO A 316 26.68 37.36 2.22
CA PRO A 316 25.78 37.42 3.39
C PRO A 316 24.54 38.32 3.25
N SER A 317 24.56 39.29 2.33
CA SER A 317 23.45 40.20 2.04
C SER A 317 22.63 39.85 0.78
N HIS A 318 22.97 38.77 0.07
CA HIS A 318 22.34 38.39 -1.19
C HIS A 318 20.86 37.95 -0.97
N ARG A 319 19.93 38.62 -1.65
CA ARG A 319 18.49 38.29 -1.63
C ARG A 319 18.01 37.79 -2.99
N CYS A 320 18.06 36.47 -3.19
CA CYS A 320 17.58 35.83 -4.41
C CYS A 320 16.06 36.08 -4.62
N ARG A 321 15.65 36.41 -5.85
CA ARG A 321 14.25 36.81 -6.16
C ARG A 321 13.29 35.65 -6.46
N SER A 322 13.79 34.44 -6.72
CA SER A 322 12.99 33.24 -7.00
C SER A 322 12.79 32.39 -5.73
N LYS A 323 11.55 32.22 -5.26
CA LYS A 323 11.24 31.25 -4.20
C LYS A 323 11.05 29.85 -4.80
N VAL A 324 12.04 28.98 -4.57
CA VAL A 324 12.01 27.55 -4.91
C VAL A 324 12.41 26.75 -3.68
N LEU A 325 11.72 25.65 -3.41
CA LEU A 325 12.14 24.68 -2.40
C LEU A 325 13.28 23.83 -2.96
N LEU A 326 14.49 24.07 -2.46
CA LEU A 326 15.63 23.17 -2.66
C LEU A 326 15.48 21.99 -1.69
N LEU A 327 15.24 20.80 -2.23
CA LEU A 327 15.43 19.57 -1.48
C LEU A 327 16.95 19.33 -1.37
N MET A 328 17.57 19.92 -0.35
CA MET A 328 18.84 19.39 0.15
C MET A 328 18.50 18.01 0.72
N GLY A 329 19.03 16.95 0.11
CA GLY A 329 19.07 15.67 0.79
C GLY A 329 19.96 15.84 2.01
N ALA A 330 19.45 15.46 3.18
CA ALA A 330 20.35 14.81 4.11
C ALA A 330 20.86 13.56 3.39
N GLU A 331 22.18 13.42 3.31
CA GLU A 331 22.76 12.08 3.29
C GLU A 331 22.44 11.48 4.67
N ASP A 332 22.28 10.16 4.79
CA ASP A 332 21.84 9.54 6.05
C ASP A 332 22.99 9.62 7.09
N ASP A 333 23.05 10.74 7.80
CA ASP A 333 23.92 10.99 8.95
C ASP A 333 23.47 10.10 10.13
N ASP A 334 23.85 8.82 10.09
CA ASP A 334 23.92 7.94 11.27
C ASP A 334 25.05 8.42 12.21
N ASP A 335 24.87 9.60 12.82
CA ASP A 335 25.75 10.12 13.88
C ASP A 335 25.26 9.61 15.26
N ASP A 336 25.87 8.53 15.73
CA ASP A 336 25.88 8.18 17.15
C ASP A 336 26.56 9.31 17.94
N VAL A 337 25.87 9.86 18.94
CA VAL A 337 26.40 10.96 19.76
C VAL A 337 27.30 10.40 20.88
N GLU A 338 28.53 10.04 20.52
CA GLU A 338 29.65 9.90 21.48
C GLU A 338 30.55 11.16 21.47
N ASP A 339 31.09 11.52 22.64
CA ASP A 339 31.84 12.77 22.84
C ASP A 339 33.18 12.79 22.06
N HIS A 340 33.33 13.74 21.15
CA HIS A 340 34.59 14.00 20.47
C HIS A 340 35.60 14.73 21.40
N ASN A 341 36.41 13.95 22.11
CA ASN A 341 37.62 14.43 22.75
C ASN A 341 38.74 14.62 21.69
N PRO A 342 39.52 15.71 21.63
CA PRO A 342 40.26 16.08 20.41
C PRO A 342 41.54 15.26 20.07
N ASP A 343 41.98 14.35 20.94
CA ASP A 343 43.31 13.72 20.88
C ASP A 343 43.29 12.21 20.51
N GLU A 344 42.56 11.79 19.47
CA GLU A 344 42.71 10.45 18.87
C GLU A 344 43.13 10.50 17.39
N ILE A 345 44.35 10.03 17.10
CA ILE A 345 44.85 9.83 15.73
C ILE A 345 44.38 8.46 15.23
N SER A 346 43.30 8.44 14.45
CA SER A 346 42.83 7.22 13.77
C SER A 346 43.65 6.95 12.50
N GLY A 347 44.00 5.68 12.26
CA GLY A 347 44.76 5.24 11.09
C GLY A 347 43.98 4.26 10.23
N ASP A 348 43.67 4.65 8.99
CA ASP A 348 42.96 3.83 8.01
C ASP A 348 43.75 2.57 7.61
N ILE A 349 43.07 1.40 7.56
CA ILE A 349 43.62 0.15 7.02
C ILE A 349 42.55 -0.60 6.20
N SER A 350 42.90 -1.01 4.99
CA SER A 350 42.12 -1.96 4.18
C SER A 350 42.86 -3.30 4.02
N SER A 351 42.71 -4.21 5.00
CA SER A 351 43.11 -5.63 4.84
C SER A 351 42.13 -6.63 5.48
N LEU A 352 40.87 -6.57 5.03
CA LEU A 352 39.69 -7.38 5.43
C LEU A 352 39.89 -8.92 5.41
N HIS A 353 41.04 -9.42 4.92
CA HIS A 353 41.36 -10.84 4.79
C HIS A 353 42.71 -11.24 5.43
N ALA A 354 43.47 -10.30 5.99
CA ALA A 354 44.77 -10.58 6.61
C ALA A 354 44.64 -11.14 8.04
N LEU A 355 43.67 -10.62 8.80
CA LEU A 355 43.42 -10.93 10.21
C LEU A 355 42.26 -11.91 10.43
N SER A 356 41.51 -12.27 9.38
CA SER A 356 40.45 -13.27 9.45
C SER A 356 41.01 -14.69 9.37
N SER A 357 40.54 -15.61 10.20
CA SER A 357 41.00 -17.01 10.29
C SER A 357 40.76 -17.90 9.05
N HIS A 358 40.15 -17.37 7.98
CA HIS A 358 39.90 -18.11 6.75
C HIS A 358 41.16 -18.34 5.91
N LEU A 359 41.60 -19.60 5.83
CA LEU A 359 42.74 -20.08 5.03
C LEU A 359 42.46 -20.03 3.50
N GLN A 360 42.46 -18.84 2.91
CA GLN A 360 42.61 -18.68 1.46
C GLN A 360 44.08 -18.38 1.14
N GLY A 361 44.78 -19.33 0.51
CA GLY A 361 46.24 -19.29 0.27
C GLY A 361 46.68 -18.28 -0.77
N ARG A 362 46.60 -16.99 -0.46
CA ARG A 362 47.05 -15.86 -1.31
C ARG A 362 47.92 -14.82 -0.60
N SER A 363 48.13 -14.97 0.71
CA SER A 363 48.95 -14.07 1.52
C SER A 363 50.36 -14.63 1.69
N LEU A 364 51.39 -13.76 1.60
CA LEU A 364 52.78 -14.17 1.80
C LEU A 364 53.05 -14.46 3.29
N ARG A 365 53.16 -15.73 3.64
CA ARG A 365 53.53 -16.20 4.98
C ARG A 365 54.93 -16.81 4.95
N VAL A 366 55.74 -16.54 5.96
CA VAL A 366 57.10 -17.09 6.10
C VAL A 366 57.34 -17.57 7.53
N SER A 367 58.12 -18.64 7.66
CA SER A 367 58.58 -19.11 8.98
C SER A 367 59.72 -18.21 9.48
N GLY A 368 59.49 -17.56 10.63
CA GLY A 368 60.50 -16.79 11.35
C GLY A 368 61.07 -17.57 12.52
N MET A 369 62.29 -17.21 12.95
CA MET A 369 62.97 -17.84 14.08
C MET A 369 63.62 -16.81 15.00
N TYR A 370 63.52 -17.03 16.32
CA TYR A 370 64.20 -16.27 17.37
C TYR A 370 64.48 -17.21 18.56
N ASN A 371 65.71 -17.19 19.09
CA ASN A 371 66.15 -18.05 20.20
C ASN A 371 65.70 -19.53 20.08
N GLN A 372 65.95 -20.15 18.91
CA GLN A 372 65.56 -21.53 18.55
C GLN A 372 64.04 -21.80 18.43
N HIS A 373 63.17 -20.86 18.79
CA HIS A 373 61.73 -20.97 18.56
C HIS A 373 61.37 -20.55 17.12
N ILE A 374 60.54 -21.35 16.46
CA ILE A 374 60.00 -21.07 15.12
C ILE A 374 58.52 -20.69 15.24
N PHE A 375 58.07 -19.70 14.46
CA PHE A 375 56.71 -19.16 14.50
C PHE A 375 56.28 -18.59 13.13
N GLN A 376 54.97 -18.49 12.88
CA GLN A 376 54.45 -18.16 11.55
C GLN A 376 54.23 -16.65 11.39
N ILE A 377 54.98 -16.03 10.49
CA ILE A 377 54.92 -14.60 10.18
C ILE A 377 54.08 -14.35 8.93
N LEU A 378 53.24 -13.31 8.96
CA LEU A 378 52.56 -12.75 7.78
C LEU A 378 53.27 -11.47 7.34
N VAL A 379 53.52 -11.32 6.04
CA VAL A 379 53.90 -10.04 5.43
C VAL A 379 52.63 -9.40 4.85
N ASP A 380 52.21 -8.26 5.38
CA ASP A 380 51.02 -7.52 4.91
C ASP A 380 51.34 -6.04 4.64
N SER A 381 51.37 -5.66 3.37
CA SER A 381 51.55 -4.26 2.95
C SER A 381 50.37 -3.34 3.30
N GLY A 382 49.23 -3.89 3.72
CA GLY A 382 48.11 -3.12 4.27
C GLY A 382 48.31 -2.69 5.73
N SER A 383 49.16 -3.38 6.50
CA SER A 383 49.34 -3.09 7.93
C SER A 383 50.20 -1.84 8.15
N THR A 384 49.67 -0.84 8.87
CA THR A 384 50.41 0.41 9.19
C THR A 384 51.60 0.19 10.12
N HIS A 385 51.59 -0.89 10.91
CA HIS A 385 52.62 -1.21 11.90
C HIS A 385 53.02 -2.70 11.83
N ASN A 386 54.11 -3.07 12.50
CA ASN A 386 54.44 -4.47 12.75
C ASN A 386 53.78 -4.91 14.07
N PHE A 387 53.21 -6.11 14.12
CA PHE A 387 52.48 -6.63 15.30
C PHE A 387 52.99 -7.99 15.77
N ILE A 388 52.87 -8.28 17.06
CA ILE A 388 53.18 -9.58 17.68
C ILE A 388 52.08 -10.00 18.66
N LYS A 389 51.71 -11.29 18.67
CA LYS A 389 50.77 -11.85 19.65
C LYS A 389 51.33 -11.81 21.08
N PRO A 390 50.53 -11.50 22.12
CA PRO A 390 50.94 -11.62 23.52
C PRO A 390 51.51 -13.00 23.88
N SER A 391 50.86 -14.08 23.43
CA SER A 391 51.30 -15.46 23.69
C SER A 391 52.59 -15.88 22.95
N LEU A 392 53.07 -15.08 21.98
CA LEU A 392 54.42 -15.22 21.43
C LEU A 392 55.44 -14.40 22.23
N VAL A 393 55.10 -13.19 22.69
CA VAL A 393 55.95 -12.39 23.60
C VAL A 393 56.35 -13.19 24.83
N GLU A 394 55.36 -13.80 25.50
CA GLU A 394 55.56 -14.63 26.69
C GLU A 394 56.45 -15.85 26.40
N ARG A 395 56.17 -16.57 25.30
CA ARG A 395 56.91 -17.76 24.85
C ARG A 395 58.38 -17.45 24.52
N LEU A 396 58.65 -16.27 23.97
CA LEU A 396 59.99 -15.82 23.59
C LEU A 396 60.73 -15.08 24.72
N GLY A 397 60.08 -14.85 25.87
CA GLY A 397 60.67 -14.14 27.02
C GLY A 397 61.02 -12.67 26.74
N LEU A 398 60.28 -12.01 25.84
CA LEU A 398 60.61 -10.67 25.37
C LEU A 398 60.27 -9.58 26.41
N THR A 399 61.22 -8.69 26.68
CA THR A 399 60.99 -7.50 27.52
C THR A 399 60.02 -6.53 26.85
N LEU A 400 58.95 -6.17 27.55
CA LEU A 400 57.97 -5.18 27.10
C LEU A 400 58.34 -3.77 27.56
N SER A 401 58.26 -2.82 26.64
CA SER A 401 58.27 -1.38 26.90
C SER A 401 56.87 -0.80 26.73
N PRO A 402 56.38 0.08 27.63
CA PRO A 402 55.12 0.80 27.43
C PRO A 402 55.20 1.71 26.19
N CYS A 403 54.13 1.77 25.41
CA CYS A 403 53.99 2.72 24.30
C CYS A 403 52.76 3.62 24.51
N PRO A 404 52.61 4.73 23.76
CA PRO A 404 51.35 5.46 23.69
C PRO A 404 50.19 4.51 23.38
N ARG A 405 49.03 4.70 24.01
CA ARG A 405 47.86 3.86 23.77
C ARG A 405 47.21 4.27 22.45
N PHE A 406 47.02 3.34 21.53
CA PHE A 406 46.30 3.59 20.27
C PHE A 406 45.38 2.43 19.90
N ARG A 407 44.33 2.74 19.13
CA ARG A 407 43.36 1.78 18.61
C ARG A 407 43.82 1.31 17.23
N VAL A 408 43.73 0.01 16.98
CA VAL A 408 43.98 -0.62 15.69
C VAL A 408 42.64 -1.16 15.18
N ALA A 409 42.14 -0.60 14.09
CA ALA A 409 40.96 -1.12 13.41
C ALA A 409 41.27 -2.49 12.80
N THR A 410 40.41 -3.48 13.04
CA THR A 410 40.53 -4.81 12.45
C THR A 410 39.54 -4.99 11.29
N GLY A 411 39.83 -5.93 10.40
CA GLY A 411 39.01 -6.17 9.20
C GLY A 411 37.54 -6.56 9.45
N CYS A 412 37.16 -6.94 10.68
CA CYS A 412 35.78 -7.24 11.05
C CYS A 412 35.00 -6.04 11.63
N GLY A 413 35.60 -4.85 11.68
CA GLY A 413 34.96 -3.63 12.20
C GLY A 413 35.08 -3.46 13.72
N THR A 414 35.89 -4.27 14.40
CA THR A 414 36.21 -4.09 15.83
C THR A 414 37.59 -3.45 16.01
N PHE A 415 37.80 -2.79 17.15
CA PHE A 415 39.07 -2.13 17.47
C PHE A 415 39.83 -2.87 18.57
N LEU A 416 41.11 -3.18 18.32
CA LEU A 416 42.03 -3.71 19.33
C LEU A 416 42.90 -2.58 19.88
N VAL A 417 43.20 -2.59 21.18
CA VAL A 417 43.97 -1.52 21.85
C VAL A 417 45.41 -1.97 22.09
N CYS A 418 46.38 -1.27 21.47
CA CYS A 418 47.80 -1.46 21.76
C CYS A 418 48.25 -0.54 22.91
N GLN A 419 49.15 -1.05 23.76
CA GLN A 419 49.67 -0.37 24.96
C GLN A 419 51.16 -0.66 25.25
N TYR A 420 51.73 -1.67 24.56
CA TYR A 420 53.10 -2.13 24.74
C TYR A 420 53.74 -2.39 23.38
N CYS A 421 55.05 -2.19 23.31
CA CYS A 421 55.90 -2.62 22.21
C CYS A 421 57.07 -3.44 22.75
N CYS A 422 57.73 -4.18 21.86
CA CYS A 422 59.00 -4.85 22.11
C CYS A 422 59.86 -4.84 20.85
N LYS A 423 61.15 -5.17 21.01
CA LYS A 423 62.09 -5.28 19.90
C LYS A 423 62.59 -6.72 19.78
N VAL A 424 62.62 -7.25 18.56
CA VAL A 424 63.15 -8.58 18.25
C VAL A 424 64.35 -8.42 17.33
N GLU A 425 65.52 -8.80 17.84
CA GLU A 425 66.81 -8.74 17.14
C GLU A 425 67.73 -9.82 17.73
N PRO A 426 68.32 -10.73 16.93
CA PRO A 426 68.09 -10.93 15.49
C PRO A 426 66.80 -11.74 15.22
N LEU A 427 65.85 -11.17 14.48
CA LEU A 427 64.76 -11.94 13.87
C LEU A 427 65.30 -12.63 12.60
N LEU A 428 65.31 -13.96 12.57
CA LEU A 428 65.81 -14.72 11.43
C LEU A 428 64.67 -15.12 10.50
N LEU A 429 64.70 -14.63 9.26
CA LEU A 429 63.81 -15.03 8.16
C LEU A 429 64.62 -15.82 7.14
N GLN A 430 64.40 -17.14 7.03
CA GLN A 430 65.09 -18.02 6.06
C GLN A 430 66.63 -17.90 6.09
N GLY A 431 67.19 -17.66 7.29
CA GLY A 431 68.62 -17.50 7.54
C GLY A 431 69.12 -16.05 7.58
N ILE A 432 68.28 -15.08 7.19
CA ILE A 432 68.65 -13.66 7.10
C ILE A 432 68.19 -12.91 8.35
N SER A 433 69.10 -12.12 8.94
CA SER A 433 68.87 -11.38 10.19
C SER A 433 68.25 -10.00 9.95
N PHE A 434 67.20 -9.69 10.71
CA PHE A 434 66.55 -8.40 10.78
C PHE A 434 66.45 -7.91 12.24
N SER A 435 66.41 -6.58 12.40
CA SER A 435 66.04 -5.92 13.66
C SER A 435 64.66 -5.32 13.47
N VAL A 436 63.69 -5.70 14.30
CA VAL A 436 62.28 -5.31 14.11
C VAL A 436 61.66 -4.84 15.43
N GLU A 437 61.08 -3.64 15.42
CA GLU A 437 60.22 -3.13 16.49
C GLU A 437 58.76 -3.50 16.20
N LEU A 438 58.08 -4.00 17.23
CA LEU A 438 56.81 -4.71 17.16
C LEU A 438 55.85 -4.22 18.24
N PHE A 439 54.59 -4.03 17.87
CA PHE A 439 53.51 -3.65 18.78
C PHE A 439 52.72 -4.88 19.25
N VAL A 440 52.44 -4.96 20.55
CA VAL A 440 51.77 -6.12 21.15
C VAL A 440 50.27 -6.02 20.89
N LEU A 441 49.73 -6.94 20.10
CA LEU A 441 48.33 -6.91 19.67
C LEU A 441 47.74 -8.33 19.62
N ALA A 442 46.54 -8.51 20.18
CA ALA A 442 45.84 -9.79 20.25
C ALA A 442 45.20 -10.16 18.90
N ILE A 443 46.03 -10.42 17.89
CA ILE A 443 45.60 -10.80 16.54
C ILE A 443 45.25 -12.29 16.42
N GLU A 444 44.19 -12.58 15.67
CA GLU A 444 43.89 -13.93 15.19
C GLU A 444 44.72 -14.28 13.95
N GLY A 445 45.03 -15.57 13.74
CA GLY A 445 45.82 -16.04 12.60
C GLY A 445 47.34 -16.09 12.86
N PRO A 446 48.18 -15.31 12.15
CA PRO A 446 49.65 -15.38 12.26
C PRO A 446 50.16 -14.94 13.64
N ASP A 447 51.33 -15.43 14.06
CA ASP A 447 51.90 -15.09 15.39
C ASP A 447 52.56 -13.71 15.41
N MET A 448 52.96 -13.22 14.24
CA MET A 448 53.58 -11.93 14.00
C MET A 448 53.19 -11.41 12.61
N VAL A 449 53.03 -10.09 12.48
CA VAL A 449 52.78 -9.39 11.21
C VAL A 449 53.89 -8.39 10.96
N LEU A 450 54.52 -8.46 9.80
CA LEU A 450 55.45 -7.45 9.30
C LEU A 450 54.71 -6.54 8.32
N GLY A 451 54.60 -5.27 8.69
CA GLY A 451 53.81 -4.27 7.98
C GLY A 451 54.67 -3.24 7.25
N PHE A 452 54.06 -2.09 6.96
CA PHE A 452 54.70 -0.97 6.27
C PHE A 452 56.07 -0.55 6.85
N PRO A 453 56.30 -0.46 8.18
CA PRO A 453 57.59 0.00 8.69
C PRO A 453 58.74 -0.98 8.39
N TRP A 454 58.49 -2.30 8.45
CA TRP A 454 59.49 -3.28 8.02
C TRP A 454 59.70 -3.22 6.51
N LEU A 455 58.63 -3.20 5.72
CA LEU A 455 58.70 -3.12 4.25
C LEU A 455 59.45 -1.87 3.76
N GLN A 456 59.25 -0.72 4.42
CA GLN A 456 59.93 0.54 4.12
C GLN A 456 61.46 0.43 4.27
N SER A 457 61.96 -0.39 5.21
CA SER A 457 63.40 -0.59 5.42
C SER A 457 64.10 -1.31 4.25
N LEU A 458 63.35 -2.06 3.43
CA LEU A 458 63.87 -2.90 2.35
C LEU A 458 64.04 -2.13 1.01
N GLY A 459 63.53 -0.89 0.94
CA GLY A 459 63.61 -0.07 -0.26
C GLY A 459 62.79 -0.61 -1.42
N LYS A 460 63.46 -1.05 -2.51
CA LYS A 460 62.78 -1.55 -3.72
C LYS A 460 62.53 -3.04 -3.61
N VAL A 461 61.25 -3.41 -3.42
CA VAL A 461 60.78 -4.79 -3.38
C VAL A 461 60.09 -5.19 -4.69
N SER A 462 60.29 -6.43 -5.10
CA SER A 462 59.60 -7.15 -6.18
C SER A 462 58.76 -8.29 -5.56
N HIS A 463 57.56 -8.54 -6.10
CA HIS A 463 56.68 -9.62 -5.63
C HIS A 463 56.17 -10.45 -6.81
N ASP A 464 56.27 -11.77 -6.68
CA ASP A 464 55.54 -12.73 -7.52
C ASP A 464 54.48 -13.43 -6.65
N TYR A 465 53.23 -12.98 -6.78
CA TYR A 465 52.09 -13.55 -6.05
C TYR A 465 51.65 -14.94 -6.57
N SER A 466 52.20 -15.42 -7.70
CA SER A 466 51.93 -16.75 -8.25
C SER A 466 52.92 -17.80 -7.74
N ALA A 467 54.21 -17.42 -7.60
CA ALA A 467 55.23 -18.22 -6.92
C ALA A 467 55.24 -18.04 -5.39
N LEU A 468 54.48 -17.06 -4.88
CA LEU A 468 54.54 -16.54 -3.51
C LEU A 468 55.97 -16.14 -3.10
N THR A 469 56.70 -15.39 -3.95
CA THR A 469 58.06 -14.93 -3.63
C THR A 469 58.19 -13.42 -3.54
N MET A 470 59.09 -12.95 -2.68
CA MET A 470 59.41 -11.55 -2.44
C MET A 470 60.91 -11.34 -2.59
N GLU A 471 61.33 -10.38 -3.42
CA GLU A 471 62.73 -10.13 -3.76
C GLU A 471 63.10 -8.68 -3.46
N PHE A 472 64.24 -8.46 -2.81
CA PHE A 472 64.74 -7.13 -2.42
C PHE A 472 66.27 -7.14 -2.25
N THR A 473 66.87 -5.99 -1.89
CA THR A 473 68.30 -5.88 -1.61
C THR A 473 68.51 -5.56 -0.13
N TRP A 474 69.31 -6.37 0.58
CA TRP A 474 69.61 -6.19 2.00
C TRP A 474 71.11 -6.16 2.21
N HIS A 475 71.63 -5.11 2.85
CA HIS A 475 73.07 -4.84 3.02
C HIS A 475 73.96 -4.94 1.75
N GLY A 476 73.35 -4.87 0.56
CA GLY A 476 74.03 -4.97 -0.75
C GLY A 476 73.86 -6.33 -1.45
N GLU A 477 73.35 -7.35 -0.77
CA GLU A 477 73.07 -8.66 -1.36
C GLU A 477 71.62 -8.78 -1.84
N ALA A 478 71.39 -9.58 -2.89
CA ALA A 478 70.06 -9.86 -3.42
C ALA A 478 69.37 -10.95 -2.60
N VAL A 479 68.28 -10.59 -1.93
CA VAL A 479 67.50 -11.47 -1.05
C VAL A 479 66.23 -11.92 -1.79
N LYS A 480 65.92 -13.21 -1.68
CA LYS A 480 64.64 -13.80 -2.09
C LYS A 480 64.04 -14.58 -0.93
N LEU A 481 62.87 -14.14 -0.45
CA LEU A 481 62.04 -14.88 0.50
C LEU A 481 61.00 -15.71 -0.26
N GLN A 482 60.88 -16.98 0.12
CA GLN A 482 59.89 -17.91 -0.41
C GLN A 482 58.72 -18.07 0.56
N GLY A 483 57.50 -17.82 0.10
CA GLY A 483 56.29 -18.07 0.88
C GLY A 483 56.13 -19.55 1.19
N ASP A 484 55.67 -19.84 2.41
CA ASP A 484 55.50 -21.20 2.89
C ASP A 484 54.33 -21.89 2.17
N THR A 485 54.67 -22.83 1.28
CA THR A 485 53.73 -23.66 0.53
C THR A 485 53.31 -24.92 1.27
N SER A 486 53.86 -25.18 2.47
CA SER A 486 53.67 -26.42 3.23
C SER A 486 52.41 -26.42 4.12
N LEU A 487 51.25 -26.10 3.54
CA LEU A 487 49.93 -26.44 4.11
C LEU A 487 49.65 -27.96 4.03
N ALA A 488 50.61 -28.76 4.49
CA ALA A 488 50.51 -30.21 4.61
C ALA A 488 49.79 -30.55 5.93
N SER A 489 48.50 -30.87 5.84
CA SER A 489 47.68 -31.28 6.99
C SER A 489 48.29 -32.50 7.70
N GLN A 490 48.81 -32.29 8.91
CA GLN A 490 49.38 -33.37 9.73
C GLN A 490 48.28 -34.06 10.54
N SER A 491 48.30 -35.39 10.59
CA SER A 491 47.40 -36.19 11.44
C SER A 491 47.83 -36.10 12.91
N VAL A 492 47.00 -35.47 13.74
CA VAL A 492 47.24 -35.28 15.18
C VAL A 492 46.64 -36.43 15.98
N SER A 493 47.38 -37.01 16.91
CA SER A 493 46.88 -38.08 17.80
C SER A 493 45.98 -37.54 18.91
N LEU A 494 45.13 -38.39 19.51
CA LEU A 494 44.21 -37.99 20.59
C LEU A 494 44.94 -37.29 21.76
N HIS A 495 46.12 -37.78 22.16
CA HIS A 495 46.91 -37.20 23.24
C HIS A 495 47.46 -35.81 22.88
N GLN A 496 47.86 -35.62 21.62
CA GLN A 496 48.30 -34.30 21.14
C GLN A 496 47.11 -33.33 21.04
N LEU A 497 45.93 -33.80 20.60
CA LEU A 497 44.71 -33.00 20.60
C LEU A 497 44.32 -32.58 22.02
N GLN A 498 44.38 -33.49 23.00
CA GLN A 498 44.14 -33.18 24.42
C GLN A 498 45.13 -32.14 24.97
N ALA A 499 46.42 -32.24 24.62
CA ALA A 499 47.42 -31.23 25.00
C ALA A 499 47.15 -29.86 24.35
N LEU A 500 46.68 -29.83 23.09
CA LEU A 500 46.31 -28.60 22.39
C LEU A 500 45.04 -27.95 22.97
N VAL A 501 44.05 -28.74 23.41
CA VAL A 501 42.90 -28.25 24.19
C VAL A 501 43.35 -27.66 25.52
N GLN A 502 44.24 -28.34 26.25
CA GLN A 502 44.74 -27.90 27.56
C GLN A 502 45.67 -26.68 27.52
N SER A 503 46.17 -26.29 26.34
CA SER A 503 47.05 -25.14 26.15
C SER A 503 46.37 -23.97 25.41
N ASP A 504 45.05 -24.05 25.20
CA ASP A 504 44.20 -22.99 24.60
C ASP A 504 44.65 -22.53 23.19
N VAL A 505 45.33 -23.43 22.45
CA VAL A 505 45.87 -23.16 21.11
C VAL A 505 44.81 -23.39 20.00
N ILE A 506 43.65 -23.95 20.35
CA ILE A 506 42.61 -24.34 19.38
C ILE A 506 41.59 -23.22 19.20
N SER A 507 41.70 -22.49 18.09
CA SER A 507 40.72 -21.47 17.67
C SER A 507 39.34 -22.05 17.28
N GLY A 508 39.24 -23.35 16.99
CA GLY A 508 37.98 -24.03 16.72
C GLY A 508 38.15 -25.52 16.38
N ILE A 509 37.13 -26.33 16.65
CA ILE A 509 37.07 -27.75 16.31
C ILE A 509 35.92 -27.96 15.32
N PHE A 510 36.22 -28.60 14.18
CA PHE A 510 35.24 -28.86 13.12
C PHE A 510 35.10 -30.37 12.89
N THR A 511 33.93 -30.91 13.18
CA THR A 511 33.62 -32.32 12.93
C THR A 511 33.10 -32.48 11.49
N LEU A 512 33.94 -32.99 10.59
CA LEU A 512 33.54 -33.35 9.23
C LEU A 512 32.77 -34.68 9.24
N THR A 513 31.53 -34.65 9.72
CA THR A 513 30.55 -35.69 9.43
C THR A 513 30.26 -35.68 7.93
N GLN A 514 30.33 -36.84 7.27
CA GLN A 514 29.71 -36.97 5.94
C GLN A 514 28.20 -36.91 6.14
N SER A 515 27.63 -35.70 6.08
CA SER A 515 26.22 -35.57 5.72
C SER A 515 26.05 -36.30 4.40
N GLY A 516 25.08 -37.23 4.33
CA GLY A 516 24.42 -37.47 3.05
C GLY A 516 24.04 -36.10 2.50
N ALA A 517 24.33 -35.85 1.22
CA ALA A 517 24.14 -34.51 0.67
C ALA A 517 22.71 -34.03 0.89
N GLU A 518 22.50 -32.71 0.87
CA GLU A 518 21.21 -32.17 0.41
C GLU A 518 21.07 -32.54 -1.07
N LEU A 519 20.79 -33.82 -1.31
CA LEU A 519 20.25 -34.31 -2.56
C LEU A 519 18.98 -33.49 -2.82
N GLU A 520 18.82 -33.02 -4.06
CA GLU A 520 17.49 -32.63 -4.52
C GLU A 520 16.54 -33.80 -4.21
N PRO A 521 15.38 -33.55 -3.57
CA PRO A 521 14.60 -34.59 -2.91
C PRO A 521 14.32 -35.72 -3.89
N ASN A 522 14.92 -36.88 -3.59
CA ASN A 522 15.03 -38.01 -4.50
C ASN A 522 13.62 -38.40 -4.93
N LEU A 523 13.27 -38.17 -6.19
CA LEU A 523 11.86 -38.09 -6.65
C LEU A 523 11.06 -39.42 -6.54
N ASN A 524 11.69 -40.47 -6.01
CA ASN A 524 11.15 -41.80 -5.79
C ASN A 524 11.23 -42.28 -4.32
N GLU A 525 11.74 -41.46 -3.39
CA GLU A 525 11.64 -41.75 -1.95
C GLU A 525 10.28 -41.26 -1.41
N PRO A 526 9.55 -42.07 -0.62
CA PRO A 526 8.24 -41.68 -0.11
C PRO A 526 8.38 -40.50 0.86
N PRO A 527 7.40 -39.56 0.88
CA PRO A 527 7.44 -38.43 1.80
C PRO A 527 7.50 -38.89 3.26
N ASP A 528 8.55 -38.47 3.98
CA ASP A 528 8.67 -38.71 5.42
C ASP A 528 7.62 -37.90 6.18
N PHE A 529 6.75 -38.59 6.89
CA PHE A 529 5.60 -38.02 7.59
C PHE A 529 5.88 -37.97 9.11
N PRO A 530 5.61 -36.85 9.80
CA PRO A 530 5.84 -36.74 11.24
C PRO A 530 5.19 -37.87 12.05
N GLN A 531 5.99 -38.54 12.89
CA GLN A 531 5.56 -39.67 13.72
C GLN A 531 4.48 -39.32 14.77
N SER A 532 4.17 -38.04 14.96
CA SER A 532 3.08 -37.54 15.80
C SER A 532 1.69 -37.58 15.14
N ILE A 533 1.59 -37.96 13.87
CA ILE A 533 0.32 -37.99 13.13
C ILE A 533 -0.48 -39.28 13.48
N PRO A 534 -1.78 -39.18 13.79
CA PRO A 534 -2.62 -40.36 14.05
C PRO A 534 -2.62 -41.36 12.89
N GLN A 535 -2.54 -42.67 13.18
CA GLN A 535 -2.41 -43.74 12.18
C GLN A 535 -3.42 -43.67 11.01
N PRO A 536 -4.74 -43.43 11.20
CA PRO A 536 -5.69 -43.31 10.09
C PRO A 536 -5.41 -42.12 9.15
N VAL A 537 -4.73 -41.09 9.66
CA VAL A 537 -4.32 -39.91 8.90
C VAL A 537 -2.99 -40.17 8.20
N LEU A 538 -2.06 -40.92 8.80
CA LEU A 538 -0.83 -41.35 8.14
C LEU A 538 -1.12 -42.20 6.88
N GLU A 539 -2.01 -43.19 7.00
CA GLU A 539 -2.48 -44.03 5.88
C GLU A 539 -3.18 -43.20 4.79
N LEU A 540 -3.94 -42.18 5.18
CA LEU A 540 -4.57 -41.22 4.27
C LEU A 540 -3.53 -40.38 3.52
N LEU A 541 -2.52 -39.84 4.23
CA LEU A 541 -1.48 -39.01 3.62
C LEU A 541 -0.60 -39.81 2.65
N GLN A 542 -0.28 -41.07 2.98
CA GLN A 542 0.39 -42.00 2.08
C GLN A 542 -0.45 -42.25 0.81
N ARG A 543 -1.75 -42.52 0.95
CA ARG A 543 -2.68 -42.69 -0.19
C ARG A 543 -2.79 -41.44 -1.09
N PHE A 544 -2.46 -40.26 -0.57
CA PHE A 544 -2.45 -38.99 -1.31
C PHE A 544 -1.04 -38.40 -1.54
N GLU A 545 0.02 -39.22 -1.50
CA GLU A 545 1.43 -38.83 -1.71
C GLU A 545 1.65 -37.82 -2.87
N LYS A 546 0.92 -37.98 -3.97
CA LYS A 546 1.03 -37.16 -5.19
C LYS A 546 0.64 -35.69 -4.99
N VAL A 547 -0.12 -35.37 -3.93
CA VAL A 547 -0.44 -33.99 -3.54
C VAL A 547 0.80 -33.29 -2.95
N PHE A 548 1.75 -34.04 -2.38
CA PHE A 548 2.97 -33.49 -1.77
C PHE A 548 4.19 -33.47 -2.71
N ALA A 549 4.06 -34.06 -3.90
CA ALA A 549 5.10 -34.14 -4.92
C ALA A 549 5.56 -32.77 -5.43
N THR A 550 6.72 -32.74 -6.10
CA THR A 550 7.15 -31.57 -6.88
C THR A 550 6.33 -31.48 -8.17
N PRO A 551 5.63 -30.36 -8.45
CA PRO A 551 4.93 -30.20 -9.72
C PRO A 551 5.93 -30.16 -10.88
N THR A 552 5.72 -31.01 -11.89
CA THR A 552 6.57 -31.11 -13.08
C THR A 552 5.92 -30.41 -14.27
N GLY A 553 6.38 -29.18 -14.54
CA GLY A 553 5.87 -28.32 -15.60
C GLY A 553 4.67 -27.46 -15.18
N LEU A 554 3.97 -26.90 -16.18
CA LEU A 554 2.92 -25.91 -15.96
C LEU A 554 1.62 -26.52 -15.41
N PRO A 555 0.95 -25.89 -14.42
CA PRO A 555 -0.38 -26.31 -13.94
C PRO A 555 -1.42 -26.28 -15.08
N PRO A 556 -2.59 -26.92 -14.95
CA PRO A 556 -3.64 -26.82 -15.96
C PRO A 556 -4.19 -25.39 -16.10
N HIS A 557 -4.68 -25.04 -17.30
CA HIS A 557 -5.56 -23.88 -17.47
C HIS A 557 -6.86 -24.13 -16.69
N ARG A 558 -7.41 -23.08 -16.07
CA ARG A 558 -8.66 -23.19 -15.30
C ARG A 558 -9.69 -22.18 -15.80
N CYS A 559 -10.92 -22.31 -15.28
CA CYS A 559 -11.98 -21.31 -15.40
C CYS A 559 -11.54 -19.91 -14.93
N ILE A 560 -10.63 -19.86 -13.96
CA ILE A 560 -9.99 -18.64 -13.45
C ILE A 560 -8.48 -18.77 -13.68
N ASP A 561 -8.00 -18.20 -14.78
CA ASP A 561 -6.58 -17.86 -15.00
C ASP A 561 -6.35 -16.39 -14.61
N HIS A 562 -5.15 -16.04 -14.18
CA HIS A 562 -4.82 -14.66 -13.79
C HIS A 562 -4.82 -13.71 -15.00
N ARG A 563 -5.51 -12.57 -14.86
CA ARG A 563 -5.58 -11.52 -15.88
C ARG A 563 -5.08 -10.17 -15.38
N ILE A 564 -4.38 -9.47 -16.27
CA ILE A 564 -3.76 -8.17 -16.01
C ILE A 564 -4.46 -7.13 -16.88
N HIS A 565 -5.68 -6.78 -16.48
CA HIS A 565 -6.46 -5.71 -17.11
C HIS A 565 -5.77 -4.37 -16.82
N LEU A 566 -5.29 -3.70 -17.86
CA LEU A 566 -4.61 -2.41 -17.73
C LEU A 566 -5.61 -1.26 -17.89
N ILE A 567 -5.32 -0.13 -17.26
CA ILE A 567 -6.08 1.12 -17.43
C ILE A 567 -5.99 1.53 -18.91
N GLU A 568 -7.11 1.99 -19.48
CA GLU A 568 -7.17 2.36 -20.89
C GLU A 568 -6.18 3.49 -21.23
N GLY A 569 -5.61 3.46 -22.44
CA GLY A 569 -4.57 4.40 -22.86
C GLY A 569 -3.21 4.27 -22.16
N SER A 570 -3.05 3.34 -21.21
CA SER A 570 -1.75 3.08 -20.56
C SER A 570 -0.68 2.62 -21.56
N LYS A 571 0.55 3.09 -21.34
CA LYS A 571 1.72 2.70 -22.15
C LYS A 571 2.40 1.48 -21.54
N PRO A 572 3.08 0.63 -22.34
CA PRO A 572 3.88 -0.48 -21.82
C PRO A 572 4.86 -0.02 -20.73
N VAL A 573 4.83 -0.70 -19.59
CA VAL A 573 5.66 -0.36 -18.43
C VAL A 573 7.07 -0.90 -18.68
N ASN A 574 8.01 -0.01 -18.97
CA ASN A 574 9.40 -0.34 -19.27
C ASN A 574 10.33 0.38 -18.28
N VAL A 575 10.69 -0.35 -17.22
CA VAL A 575 11.58 0.08 -16.14
C VAL A 575 12.94 -0.62 -16.33
N ARG A 576 14.02 0.11 -16.07
CA ARG A 576 15.40 -0.40 -16.20
C ARG A 576 15.75 -1.32 -15.03
N PRO A 577 16.54 -2.40 -15.25
CA PRO A 577 17.12 -3.21 -14.17
C PRO A 577 17.87 -2.39 -13.13
N TYR A 578 17.89 -2.87 -11.89
CA TYR A 578 18.78 -2.37 -10.86
C TYR A 578 20.23 -2.84 -11.12
N ARG A 579 21.21 -2.25 -10.42
CA ARG A 579 22.61 -2.69 -10.46
C ARG A 579 22.85 -3.70 -9.33
N TYR A 580 23.13 -4.94 -9.68
CA TYR A 580 23.33 -6.03 -8.72
C TYR A 580 24.81 -6.18 -8.33
N PRO A 581 25.15 -6.33 -7.03
CA PRO A 581 26.44 -6.85 -6.58
C PRO A 581 26.78 -8.19 -7.23
N GLN A 582 28.07 -8.50 -7.42
CA GLN A 582 28.47 -9.67 -8.20
C GLN A 582 27.94 -11.00 -7.62
N PHE A 583 27.89 -11.15 -6.29
CA PHE A 583 27.36 -12.35 -5.64
C PHE A 583 25.85 -12.55 -5.89
N GLN A 584 25.08 -11.47 -6.05
CA GLN A 584 23.65 -11.57 -6.35
C GLN A 584 23.39 -12.00 -7.80
N LYS A 585 24.32 -11.76 -8.72
CA LYS A 585 24.17 -12.15 -10.13
C LYS A 585 24.15 -13.66 -10.31
N SER A 586 25.11 -14.37 -9.71
CA SER A 586 25.23 -15.82 -9.83
C SER A 586 24.05 -16.57 -9.21
N GLU A 587 23.50 -16.06 -8.11
CA GLU A 587 22.24 -16.58 -7.54
C GLU A 587 21.03 -16.26 -8.44
N MET A 588 20.98 -15.06 -9.03
CA MET A 588 19.91 -14.69 -9.96
C MET A 588 19.92 -15.56 -11.23
N GLU A 589 21.10 -15.86 -11.78
CA GLU A 589 21.29 -16.79 -12.90
C GLU A 589 20.88 -18.23 -12.54
N LYS A 590 21.17 -18.68 -11.31
CA LYS A 590 20.75 -19.99 -10.79
C LYS A 590 19.21 -20.07 -10.74
N LEU A 591 18.57 -19.09 -10.09
CA LEU A 591 17.12 -19.02 -9.96
C LEU A 591 16.40 -18.86 -11.32
N ILE A 592 17.00 -18.16 -12.29
CA ILE A 592 16.48 -18.09 -13.67
C ILE A 592 16.51 -19.46 -14.33
N ARG A 593 17.64 -20.19 -14.24
CA ARG A 593 17.76 -21.54 -14.78
C ARG A 593 16.74 -22.50 -14.17
N GLU A 594 16.64 -22.54 -12.83
CA GLU A 594 15.60 -23.33 -12.13
C GLU A 594 14.18 -23.04 -12.64
N MET A 595 13.83 -21.77 -12.87
CA MET A 595 12.50 -21.39 -13.38
C MET A 595 12.28 -21.70 -14.87
N LEU A 596 13.35 -21.70 -15.69
CA LEU A 596 13.33 -22.13 -17.09
C LEU A 596 13.19 -23.66 -17.20
N ASP A 597 13.93 -24.41 -16.39
CA ASP A 597 13.91 -25.87 -16.36
C ASP A 597 12.57 -26.41 -15.82
N GLN A 598 11.95 -25.69 -14.87
CA GLN A 598 10.55 -25.91 -14.45
C GLN A 598 9.51 -25.49 -15.52
N GLY A 599 9.93 -24.77 -16.56
CA GLY A 599 9.06 -24.27 -17.63
C GLY A 599 8.08 -23.17 -17.21
N ILE A 600 8.27 -22.53 -16.05
CA ILE A 600 7.34 -21.51 -15.52
C ILE A 600 7.63 -20.08 -16.01
N ILE A 601 8.83 -19.85 -16.54
CA ILE A 601 9.18 -18.64 -17.31
C ILE A 601 9.70 -19.01 -18.71
N ILE A 602 9.64 -18.06 -19.64
CA ILE A 602 10.24 -18.17 -20.98
C ILE A 602 10.98 -16.88 -21.37
N PRO A 603 11.97 -16.92 -22.29
CA PRO A 603 12.60 -15.72 -22.83
C PRO A 603 11.59 -14.81 -23.55
N SER A 604 11.57 -13.52 -23.20
CA SER A 604 10.54 -12.57 -23.64
C SER A 604 11.05 -11.53 -24.63
N ARG A 605 10.22 -11.20 -25.62
CA ARG A 605 10.39 -10.06 -26.54
C ARG A 605 9.38 -8.92 -26.28
N SER A 606 8.78 -8.91 -25.08
CA SER A 606 7.77 -7.93 -24.68
C SER A 606 8.26 -6.48 -24.69
N PRO A 607 7.38 -5.48 -24.97
CA PRO A 607 7.65 -4.07 -24.71
C PRO A 607 7.56 -3.69 -23.21
N PHE A 608 7.04 -4.58 -22.36
CA PHE A 608 7.08 -4.44 -20.90
C PHE A 608 8.44 -4.90 -20.35
N SER A 609 8.83 -4.38 -19.18
CA SER A 609 10.05 -4.73 -18.44
C SER A 609 9.94 -4.22 -17.01
N SER A 610 9.79 -5.12 -16.03
CA SER A 610 10.00 -4.84 -14.59
C SER A 610 11.40 -5.27 -14.14
N PRO A 611 12.03 -4.60 -13.17
CA PRO A 611 13.31 -5.01 -12.62
C PRO A 611 13.13 -6.09 -11.53
N VAL A 612 14.22 -6.76 -11.16
CA VAL A 612 14.25 -7.84 -10.17
C VAL A 612 15.00 -7.38 -8.92
N LEU A 613 14.58 -7.86 -7.74
CA LEU A 613 15.27 -7.71 -6.47
C LEU A 613 15.46 -9.09 -5.85
N LEU A 614 16.66 -9.37 -5.32
CA LEU A 614 16.88 -10.54 -4.47
C LEU A 614 16.75 -10.15 -2.99
N VAL A 615 15.86 -10.82 -2.27
CA VAL A 615 15.63 -10.61 -0.83
C VAL A 615 16.01 -11.87 -0.07
N ARG A 616 16.91 -11.75 0.92
CA ARG A 616 17.35 -12.89 1.74
C ARG A 616 16.21 -13.34 2.68
N LYS A 617 16.00 -14.65 2.81
CA LYS A 617 15.05 -15.29 3.74
C LYS A 617 15.70 -15.50 5.11
N LYS A 618 14.89 -15.83 6.12
CA LYS A 618 15.37 -16.28 7.44
C LYS A 618 16.23 -17.56 7.35
N ASP A 619 15.89 -18.45 6.43
CA ASP A 619 16.64 -19.68 6.11
C ASP A 619 17.95 -19.42 5.33
N GLY A 620 18.36 -18.15 5.16
CA GLY A 620 19.60 -17.77 4.50
C GLY A 620 19.55 -17.75 2.96
N THR A 621 18.62 -18.48 2.34
CA THR A 621 18.43 -18.53 0.87
C THR A 621 17.74 -17.28 0.32
N TRP A 622 17.62 -17.14 -1.01
CA TRP A 622 17.09 -15.93 -1.64
C TRP A 622 15.65 -16.08 -2.15
N ARG A 623 14.92 -14.96 -2.20
CA ARG A 623 13.65 -14.79 -2.92
C ARG A 623 13.89 -13.98 -4.19
N PHE A 624 13.40 -14.49 -5.31
CA PHE A 624 13.30 -13.78 -6.58
C PHE A 624 12.05 -12.89 -6.55
N CYS A 625 12.20 -11.57 -6.41
CA CYS A 625 11.08 -10.63 -6.33
C CYS A 625 11.09 -9.71 -7.56
N VAL A 626 10.10 -9.82 -8.43
CA VAL A 626 9.91 -8.84 -9.53
C VAL A 626 9.19 -7.60 -9.00
N ASP A 627 9.74 -6.42 -9.29
CA ASP A 627 9.14 -5.15 -8.88
C ASP A 627 8.04 -4.73 -9.86
N TYR A 628 6.83 -5.25 -9.64
CA TYR A 628 5.65 -4.89 -10.41
C TYR A 628 5.00 -3.56 -9.98
N ARG A 629 5.60 -2.74 -9.09
CA ARG A 629 4.94 -1.50 -8.59
C ARG A 629 4.46 -0.57 -9.71
N ALA A 630 5.23 -0.43 -10.78
CA ALA A 630 4.86 0.38 -11.94
C ALA A 630 3.76 -0.27 -12.81
N LEU A 631 3.77 -1.60 -12.96
CA LEU A 631 2.71 -2.36 -13.65
C LEU A 631 1.40 -2.30 -12.86
N ASN A 632 1.47 -2.53 -11.55
CA ASN A 632 0.37 -2.45 -10.59
C ASN A 632 -0.31 -1.07 -10.58
N ALA A 633 0.45 0.01 -10.77
CA ALA A 633 -0.09 1.37 -10.90
C ALA A 633 -0.85 1.59 -12.23
N ALA A 634 -0.55 0.79 -13.27
CA ALA A 634 -1.24 0.78 -14.55
C ALA A 634 -2.33 -0.31 -14.65
N THR A 635 -2.51 -1.14 -13.63
CA THR A 635 -3.50 -2.24 -13.59
C THR A 635 -4.80 -1.77 -12.94
N VAL A 636 -5.94 -2.12 -13.56
CA VAL A 636 -7.27 -1.93 -12.98
C VAL A 636 -7.40 -2.82 -11.74
N LYS A 637 -7.59 -2.21 -10.58
CA LYS A 637 -7.70 -2.93 -9.31
C LYS A 637 -9.03 -3.67 -9.22
N ASP A 638 -8.96 -4.95 -8.89
CA ASP A 638 -10.13 -5.76 -8.57
C ASP A 638 -10.79 -5.30 -7.26
N LYS A 639 -12.10 -5.55 -7.13
CA LYS A 639 -12.92 -5.31 -5.93
C LYS A 639 -13.51 -6.62 -5.37
N PHE A 640 -12.80 -7.73 -5.57
CA PHE A 640 -13.19 -9.04 -5.04
C PHE A 640 -13.42 -8.98 -3.51
N PRO A 641 -14.54 -9.52 -3.00
CA PRO A 641 -14.82 -9.55 -1.56
C PRO A 641 -13.94 -10.60 -0.87
N ILE A 642 -12.95 -10.13 -0.13
CA ILE A 642 -12.10 -10.95 0.75
C ILE A 642 -12.73 -10.89 2.15
N PRO A 643 -13.03 -12.04 2.80
CA PRO A 643 -13.63 -12.06 4.13
C PRO A 643 -12.70 -11.46 5.19
N THR A 644 -13.26 -10.93 6.27
CA THR A 644 -12.44 -10.41 7.38
C THR A 644 -11.92 -11.54 8.26
N ILE A 645 -10.82 -11.30 8.97
CA ILE A 645 -10.22 -12.29 9.88
C ILE A 645 -11.19 -12.62 11.03
N ASP A 646 -11.98 -11.64 11.50
CA ASP A 646 -13.06 -11.86 12.47
C ASP A 646 -14.07 -12.90 11.94
N GLU A 647 -14.61 -12.68 10.72
CA GLU A 647 -15.53 -13.62 10.07
C GLU A 647 -14.93 -15.03 9.94
N LEU A 648 -13.66 -15.16 9.57
CA LEU A 648 -13.00 -16.45 9.41
C LEU A 648 -12.69 -17.16 10.74
N LEU A 649 -12.51 -16.42 11.84
CA LEU A 649 -12.34 -17.02 13.15
C LEU A 649 -13.70 -17.51 13.70
N ASP A 650 -14.76 -16.73 13.51
CA ASP A 650 -16.09 -17.02 14.07
C ASP A 650 -16.70 -18.33 13.50
N GLU A 651 -16.32 -18.73 12.29
CA GLU A 651 -16.71 -19.99 11.63
C GLU A 651 -16.09 -21.26 12.25
N LEU A 652 -15.16 -21.13 13.20
CA LEU A 652 -14.45 -22.25 13.85
C LEU A 652 -15.16 -22.75 15.13
N GLY A 653 -16.34 -22.20 15.46
CA GLY A 653 -17.13 -22.64 16.62
C GLY A 653 -17.39 -24.15 16.66
N GLY A 654 -17.10 -24.78 17.80
CA GLY A 654 -17.25 -26.23 17.99
C GLY A 654 -16.12 -27.11 17.42
N ALA A 655 -15.09 -26.52 16.80
CA ALA A 655 -13.91 -27.26 16.34
C ALA A 655 -12.98 -27.67 17.49
N THR A 656 -12.39 -28.85 17.37
CA THR A 656 -11.42 -29.43 18.33
C THR A 656 -10.15 -29.94 17.66
N VAL A 657 -10.21 -30.31 16.37
CA VAL A 657 -9.09 -30.83 15.58
C VAL A 657 -8.89 -29.96 14.34
N PHE A 658 -7.66 -29.50 14.13
CA PHE A 658 -7.27 -28.58 13.05
C PHE A 658 -6.14 -29.16 12.18
N THR A 659 -6.22 -28.94 10.88
CA THR A 659 -5.12 -29.21 9.92
C THR A 659 -4.91 -28.00 9.02
N LYS A 660 -3.67 -27.53 8.90
CA LYS A 660 -3.28 -26.43 8.01
C LYS A 660 -2.41 -26.96 6.87
N LEU A 661 -2.78 -26.65 5.63
CA LEU A 661 -2.03 -26.98 4.42
C LEU A 661 -1.49 -25.70 3.78
N ASP A 662 -0.18 -25.65 3.50
CA ASP A 662 0.50 -24.57 2.77
C ASP A 662 0.72 -25.00 1.32
N LEU A 663 0.20 -24.24 0.34
CA LEU A 663 0.37 -24.59 -1.07
C LEU A 663 1.79 -24.25 -1.57
N ARG A 664 2.43 -25.23 -2.23
CA ARG A 664 3.82 -25.17 -2.68
C ARG A 664 4.01 -24.06 -3.73
N ALA A 665 4.40 -22.88 -3.27
CA ALA A 665 4.40 -21.64 -4.05
C ALA A 665 3.03 -21.36 -4.71
N GLY A 666 1.96 -21.38 -3.91
CA GLY A 666 0.55 -21.42 -4.36
C GLY A 666 0.22 -20.57 -5.59
N TYR A 667 0.55 -19.27 -5.62
CA TYR A 667 0.32 -18.42 -6.81
C TYR A 667 0.88 -19.02 -8.12
N HIS A 668 2.06 -19.65 -8.11
CA HIS A 668 2.66 -20.30 -9.30
C HIS A 668 1.86 -21.53 -9.79
N GLN A 669 0.86 -21.99 -9.03
CA GLN A 669 -0.03 -23.09 -9.43
C GLN A 669 -1.25 -22.61 -10.22
N ILE A 670 -1.42 -21.29 -10.43
CA ILE A 670 -2.41 -20.69 -11.35
C ILE A 670 -1.68 -20.13 -12.57
N ARG A 671 -2.21 -20.32 -13.78
CA ARG A 671 -1.62 -19.72 -15.00
C ARG A 671 -1.88 -18.23 -15.08
N VAL A 672 -0.98 -17.49 -15.72
CA VAL A 672 -1.34 -16.22 -16.36
C VAL A 672 -2.07 -16.55 -17.65
N HIS A 673 -3.20 -15.88 -17.88
CA HIS A 673 -3.97 -16.01 -19.10
C HIS A 673 -3.09 -15.66 -20.32
N SER A 674 -3.16 -16.46 -21.38
CA SER A 674 -2.18 -16.41 -22.50
C SER A 674 -2.07 -15.07 -23.23
N ARG A 675 -3.10 -14.20 -23.13
CA ARG A 675 -3.07 -12.83 -23.66
C ARG A 675 -2.35 -11.81 -22.76
N ASP A 676 -1.92 -12.20 -21.57
CA ASP A 676 -1.36 -11.30 -20.54
C ASP A 676 0.05 -11.68 -20.07
N THR A 677 0.61 -12.84 -20.45
CA THR A 677 1.96 -13.30 -20.03
C THR A 677 3.01 -12.22 -20.27
N TYR A 678 3.00 -11.60 -21.46
CA TYR A 678 3.94 -10.58 -21.87
C TYR A 678 3.95 -9.33 -20.98
N LYS A 679 2.89 -9.07 -20.20
CA LYS A 679 2.82 -7.95 -19.24
C LYS A 679 3.64 -8.25 -17.98
N THR A 680 3.89 -9.52 -17.66
CA THR A 680 4.76 -9.96 -16.55
C THR A 680 6.25 -9.90 -16.89
N ALA A 681 6.62 -9.40 -18.07
CA ALA A 681 8.00 -9.42 -18.53
C ALA A 681 8.95 -8.67 -17.59
N PHE A 682 10.04 -9.32 -17.21
CA PHE A 682 11.05 -8.83 -16.29
C PHE A 682 12.46 -8.92 -16.91
N ARG A 683 13.38 -8.09 -16.40
CA ARG A 683 14.72 -7.94 -16.96
C ARG A 683 15.81 -8.05 -15.90
N THR A 684 16.80 -8.88 -16.19
CA THR A 684 17.99 -9.09 -15.37
C THR A 684 19.25 -8.65 -16.14
N HIS A 685 20.44 -8.97 -15.65
CA HIS A 685 21.68 -8.77 -16.40
C HIS A 685 21.93 -9.88 -17.44
N GLU A 686 21.34 -11.07 -17.24
CA GLU A 686 21.43 -12.21 -18.15
C GLU A 686 20.49 -12.08 -19.35
N GLY A 687 19.27 -11.57 -19.15
CA GLY A 687 18.30 -11.49 -20.23
C GLY A 687 16.96 -10.85 -19.88
N HIS A 688 15.96 -11.23 -20.67
CA HIS A 688 14.58 -10.74 -20.60
C HIS A 688 13.63 -11.92 -20.68
N PHE A 689 12.71 -12.03 -19.73
CA PHE A 689 11.90 -13.22 -19.51
C PHE A 689 10.47 -12.82 -19.10
N GLU A 690 9.49 -13.70 -19.28
CA GLU A 690 8.12 -13.51 -18.81
C GLU A 690 7.57 -14.78 -18.15
N PHE A 691 6.65 -14.62 -17.22
CA PHE A 691 6.01 -15.73 -16.49
C PHE A 691 4.79 -16.27 -17.23
N LEU A 692 4.66 -17.60 -17.22
CA LEU A 692 3.47 -18.33 -17.69
C LEU A 692 2.52 -18.71 -16.53
N VAL A 693 3.03 -18.68 -15.30
CA VAL A 693 2.29 -18.87 -14.04
C VAL A 693 2.17 -17.54 -13.29
N MET A 694 1.18 -17.37 -12.42
CA MET A 694 0.92 -16.09 -11.73
C MET A 694 2.05 -15.77 -10.74
N PRO A 695 2.89 -14.74 -10.98
CA PRO A 695 4.04 -14.43 -10.14
C PRO A 695 3.63 -13.62 -8.90
N PHE A 696 4.42 -13.74 -7.84
CA PHE A 696 4.30 -12.90 -6.64
C PHE A 696 4.43 -11.40 -6.99
N GLY A 697 3.62 -10.58 -6.33
CA GLY A 697 3.72 -9.10 -6.38
C GLY A 697 2.74 -8.39 -7.31
N LEU A 698 1.93 -9.10 -8.10
CA LEU A 698 0.85 -8.49 -8.90
C LEU A 698 -0.37 -8.12 -8.03
N THR A 699 -0.95 -6.93 -8.22
CA THR A 699 -2.01 -6.41 -7.33
C THR A 699 -3.27 -7.27 -7.25
N ASN A 700 -3.71 -7.88 -8.36
CA ASN A 700 -4.93 -8.70 -8.38
C ASN A 700 -4.66 -10.20 -8.15
N ALA A 701 -3.40 -10.62 -7.91
CA ALA A 701 -3.06 -12.02 -7.69
C ALA A 701 -3.75 -12.63 -6.44
N PRO A 702 -3.81 -11.94 -5.27
CA PRO A 702 -4.53 -12.47 -4.11
C PRO A 702 -6.04 -12.64 -4.37
N SER A 703 -6.66 -11.71 -5.11
CA SER A 703 -8.07 -11.81 -5.53
C SER A 703 -8.32 -12.99 -6.47
N THR A 704 -7.44 -13.18 -7.47
CA THR A 704 -7.49 -14.32 -8.40
C THR A 704 -7.37 -15.64 -7.64
N PHE A 705 -6.47 -15.69 -6.66
CA PHE A 705 -6.23 -16.90 -5.86
C PHE A 705 -7.42 -17.21 -4.97
N GLN A 706 -7.94 -16.22 -4.23
CA GLN A 706 -9.11 -16.38 -3.37
C GLN A 706 -10.34 -16.78 -4.19
N ALA A 707 -10.55 -16.20 -5.38
CA ALA A 707 -11.65 -16.60 -6.27
C ALA A 707 -11.51 -18.08 -6.72
N THR A 708 -10.29 -18.51 -7.05
CA THR A 708 -10.00 -19.90 -7.47
C THR A 708 -10.21 -20.89 -6.33
N MET A 709 -9.72 -20.57 -5.13
CA MET A 709 -9.92 -21.39 -3.93
C MET A 709 -11.39 -21.41 -3.49
N ASN A 710 -12.09 -20.29 -3.60
CA ASN A 710 -13.52 -20.19 -3.29
C ASN A 710 -14.36 -21.09 -4.22
N GLN A 711 -14.00 -21.18 -5.51
CA GLN A 711 -14.64 -22.10 -6.44
C GLN A 711 -14.26 -23.57 -6.15
N LEU A 712 -12.97 -23.84 -5.96
CA LEU A 712 -12.41 -25.18 -5.69
C LEU A 712 -13.04 -25.86 -4.48
N PHE A 713 -13.21 -25.12 -3.38
CA PHE A 713 -13.74 -25.64 -2.11
C PHE A 713 -15.18 -25.21 -1.83
N SER A 714 -15.91 -24.71 -2.83
CA SER A 714 -17.30 -24.21 -2.72
C SER A 714 -18.29 -25.14 -2.01
N GLN A 715 -18.04 -26.46 -2.00
CA GLN A 715 -18.86 -27.45 -1.30
C GLN A 715 -18.53 -27.63 0.20
N PHE A 716 -17.35 -27.18 0.63
CA PHE A 716 -16.75 -27.44 1.95
C PHE A 716 -16.47 -26.17 2.77
N LEU A 717 -16.43 -25.00 2.11
CA LEU A 717 -16.29 -23.70 2.77
C LEU A 717 -17.40 -23.48 3.80
N ARG A 718 -17.04 -22.87 4.95
CA ARG A 718 -18.00 -22.55 6.03
C ARG A 718 -18.75 -23.78 6.55
N ARG A 719 -18.04 -24.91 6.61
CA ARG A 719 -18.52 -26.21 7.10
C ARG A 719 -17.40 -26.95 7.82
N PHE A 720 -16.28 -27.15 7.11
CA PHE A 720 -15.06 -27.78 7.64
C PHE A 720 -13.78 -27.32 6.93
N VAL A 721 -13.88 -26.42 5.93
CA VAL A 721 -12.76 -25.75 5.27
C VAL A 721 -12.92 -24.24 5.35
N ILE A 722 -11.82 -23.55 5.59
CA ILE A 722 -11.64 -22.11 5.38
C ILE A 722 -10.36 -21.92 4.57
N VAL A 723 -10.34 -20.95 3.66
CA VAL A 723 -9.13 -20.61 2.89
C VAL A 723 -8.92 -19.11 2.89
N PHE A 724 -7.68 -18.68 3.13
CA PHE A 724 -7.27 -17.28 3.07
C PHE A 724 -5.94 -17.18 2.30
N PHE A 725 -6.03 -16.82 1.02
CA PHE A 725 -4.94 -16.94 0.05
C PHE A 725 -4.31 -18.36 0.05
N ASP A 726 -2.99 -18.49 0.17
CA ASP A 726 -2.26 -19.77 0.13
C ASP A 726 -2.50 -20.70 1.36
N ASP A 727 -3.09 -20.17 2.44
CA ASP A 727 -3.38 -20.91 3.68
C ASP A 727 -4.76 -21.61 3.62
N ILE A 728 -4.77 -22.94 3.56
CA ILE A 728 -5.98 -23.77 3.69
C ILE A 728 -6.06 -24.32 5.12
N LEU A 729 -7.13 -23.98 5.85
CA LEU A 729 -7.44 -24.51 7.17
C LEU A 729 -8.61 -25.51 7.07
N ILE A 730 -8.41 -26.70 7.63
CA ILE A 730 -9.41 -27.75 7.79
C ILE A 730 -9.69 -27.87 9.28
N TYR A 731 -10.96 -27.92 9.68
CA TYR A 731 -11.39 -27.93 11.08
C TYR A 731 -12.52 -28.94 11.31
N SER A 732 -12.58 -29.56 12.49
CA SER A 732 -13.60 -30.57 12.80
C SER A 732 -13.83 -30.72 14.30
N SER A 733 -15.02 -31.18 14.68
CA SER A 733 -15.44 -31.46 16.07
C SER A 733 -14.88 -32.77 16.63
N SER A 734 -14.49 -33.72 15.79
CA SER A 734 -13.83 -34.97 16.18
C SER A 734 -12.75 -35.39 15.19
N LEU A 735 -11.80 -36.23 15.64
CA LEU A 735 -10.78 -36.83 14.77
C LEU A 735 -11.39 -37.73 13.68
N GLN A 736 -12.50 -38.43 13.98
CA GLN A 736 -13.15 -39.33 13.03
C GLN A 736 -13.74 -38.55 11.84
N ASP A 737 -14.38 -37.42 12.10
CA ASP A 737 -14.87 -36.51 11.06
C ASP A 737 -13.68 -35.87 10.32
N HIS A 738 -12.62 -35.53 11.04
CA HIS A 738 -11.42 -34.90 10.48
C HIS A 738 -10.72 -35.75 9.41
N VAL A 739 -10.66 -37.08 9.58
CA VAL A 739 -10.15 -38.01 8.55
C VAL A 739 -10.98 -37.92 7.26
N VAL A 740 -12.31 -37.90 7.39
CA VAL A 740 -13.24 -37.82 6.24
C VAL A 740 -13.13 -36.45 5.54
N HIS A 741 -13.05 -35.37 6.30
CA HIS A 741 -12.87 -34.01 5.79
C HIS A 741 -11.52 -33.82 5.09
N LEU A 742 -10.43 -34.34 5.67
CA LEU A 742 -9.10 -34.31 5.08
C LEU A 742 -9.02 -35.13 3.78
N GLU A 743 -9.70 -36.29 3.70
CA GLU A 743 -9.80 -37.05 2.45
C GLU A 743 -10.50 -36.25 1.35
N GLN A 744 -11.62 -35.58 1.67
CA GLN A 744 -12.34 -34.76 0.69
C GLN A 744 -11.50 -33.59 0.16
N VAL A 745 -10.70 -32.94 1.02
CA VAL A 745 -9.79 -31.86 0.63
C VAL A 745 -8.62 -32.37 -0.20
N LEU A 746 -7.90 -33.42 0.24
CA LEU A 746 -6.77 -33.99 -0.51
C LEU A 746 -7.20 -34.53 -1.87
N LYS A 747 -8.37 -35.16 -1.95
CA LYS A 747 -8.97 -35.61 -3.21
C LYS A 747 -9.31 -34.45 -4.15
N CYS A 748 -9.85 -33.35 -3.62
CA CYS A 748 -10.15 -32.15 -4.40
C CYS A 748 -8.87 -31.49 -4.94
N LEU A 749 -7.84 -31.34 -4.11
CA LEU A 749 -6.52 -30.83 -4.50
C LEU A 749 -5.89 -31.67 -5.61
N LEU A 750 -5.89 -33.00 -5.44
CA LEU A 750 -5.36 -33.95 -6.43
C LEU A 750 -6.10 -33.85 -7.78
N THR A 751 -7.43 -33.78 -7.75
CA THR A 751 -8.27 -33.70 -8.97
C THR A 751 -8.05 -32.39 -9.75
N HIS A 752 -7.72 -31.30 -9.07
CA HIS A 752 -7.50 -29.98 -9.69
C HIS A 752 -6.00 -29.62 -9.85
N CYS A 753 -5.12 -30.60 -9.65
CA CYS A 753 -3.66 -30.47 -9.75
C CYS A 753 -3.09 -29.30 -8.92
N PHE A 754 -3.46 -29.25 -7.64
CA PHE A 754 -2.83 -28.38 -6.64
C PHE A 754 -1.94 -29.21 -5.71
N TYR A 755 -0.78 -28.64 -5.36
CA TYR A 755 0.32 -29.30 -4.67
C TYR A 755 0.67 -28.60 -3.36
N VAL A 756 0.87 -29.38 -2.30
CA VAL A 756 1.02 -28.93 -0.92
C VAL A 756 2.48 -29.10 -0.47
N LYS A 757 3.05 -28.11 0.22
CA LYS A 757 4.40 -28.22 0.79
C LYS A 757 4.33 -28.89 2.16
N LEU A 758 4.55 -30.21 2.18
CA LEU A 758 4.47 -31.04 3.39
C LEU A 758 5.27 -30.46 4.58
N SER A 759 6.50 -29.99 4.35
CA SER A 759 7.40 -29.43 5.39
C SER A 759 6.96 -28.11 6.03
N LYS A 760 5.72 -27.68 5.81
CA LYS A 760 5.06 -26.51 6.43
C LYS A 760 3.64 -26.84 6.93
N CYS A 761 3.14 -28.04 6.65
CA CYS A 761 1.79 -28.42 7.02
C CYS A 761 1.74 -28.85 8.47
N LEU A 762 0.61 -28.59 9.13
CA LEU A 762 0.33 -28.99 10.49
C LEU A 762 -0.91 -29.88 10.45
N PHE A 763 -0.81 -31.12 10.92
CA PHE A 763 -1.91 -32.09 10.85
C PHE A 763 -2.46 -32.42 12.23
N CYS A 764 -3.79 -32.48 12.35
CA CYS A 764 -4.52 -32.95 13.53
C CYS A 764 -4.07 -32.32 14.86
N GLN A 765 -3.84 -31.01 14.86
CA GLN A 765 -3.47 -30.25 16.06
C GLN A 765 -4.72 -29.88 16.87
N GLU A 766 -4.60 -29.86 18.20
CA GLU A 766 -5.64 -29.36 19.12
C GLU A 766 -5.64 -27.82 19.24
N SER A 767 -4.51 -27.19 18.90
CA SER A 767 -4.37 -25.74 18.77
C SER A 767 -3.46 -25.38 17.60
N ILE A 768 -3.70 -24.23 16.94
CA ILE A 768 -3.02 -23.91 15.67
C ILE A 768 -2.82 -22.40 15.46
N GLU A 769 -1.67 -22.00 14.89
CA GLU A 769 -1.45 -20.62 14.43
C GLU A 769 -2.20 -20.37 13.12
N TYR A 770 -3.22 -19.51 13.18
CA TYR A 770 -4.01 -19.11 12.03
C TYR A 770 -4.19 -17.59 12.00
N LEU A 771 -3.78 -16.98 10.88
CA LEU A 771 -3.88 -15.54 10.62
C LEU A 771 -3.31 -14.62 11.73
N GLY A 772 -2.30 -15.07 12.48
CA GLY A 772 -1.72 -14.28 13.59
C GLY A 772 -2.48 -14.39 14.92
N HIS A 773 -3.37 -15.37 15.04
CA HIS A 773 -4.02 -15.80 16.26
C HIS A 773 -3.69 -17.26 16.53
N ILE A 774 -3.79 -17.70 17.79
CA ILE A 774 -3.83 -19.12 18.12
C ILE A 774 -5.28 -19.51 18.37
N VAL A 775 -5.77 -20.52 17.66
CA VAL A 775 -7.12 -21.07 17.82
C VAL A 775 -7.03 -22.45 18.46
N SER A 776 -7.92 -22.76 19.40
CA SER A 776 -8.09 -24.09 19.99
C SER A 776 -9.56 -24.34 20.37
N SER A 777 -9.86 -25.53 20.90
CA SER A 777 -11.18 -25.86 21.47
C SER A 777 -11.62 -24.96 22.63
N GLN A 778 -10.69 -24.23 23.27
CA GLN A 778 -11.00 -23.26 24.33
C GLN A 778 -11.37 -21.87 23.77
N GLY A 779 -11.10 -21.61 22.49
CA GLY A 779 -11.34 -20.31 21.84
C GLY A 779 -10.11 -19.77 21.11
N VAL A 780 -10.05 -18.45 20.98
CA VAL A 780 -8.99 -17.72 20.25
C VAL A 780 -8.17 -16.89 21.23
N HIS A 781 -6.85 -16.84 21.05
CA HIS A 781 -5.98 -15.85 21.70
C HIS A 781 -5.00 -15.22 20.71
N ALA A 782 -4.37 -14.11 21.12
CA ALA A 782 -3.35 -13.44 20.33
C ALA A 782 -2.06 -14.29 20.25
N ASP A 783 -1.35 -14.24 19.12
CA ASP A 783 -0.06 -14.94 18.96
C ASP A 783 0.98 -14.46 20.00
N PRO A 784 1.56 -15.39 20.81
CA PRO A 784 2.58 -15.06 21.80
C PRO A 784 3.79 -14.30 21.20
N GLY A 785 4.19 -14.60 19.96
CA GLY A 785 5.29 -13.90 19.30
C GLY A 785 4.96 -12.44 18.97
N LYS A 786 3.69 -12.10 18.66
CA LYS A 786 3.25 -10.71 18.53
C LYS A 786 3.12 -10.02 19.88
N ILE A 787 2.67 -10.72 20.93
CA ILE A 787 2.62 -10.17 22.30
C ILE A 787 4.04 -9.80 22.75
N GLU A 788 5.00 -10.71 22.61
CA GLU A 788 6.41 -10.44 22.91
C GLU A 788 6.95 -9.24 22.10
N ALA A 789 6.69 -9.19 20.79
CA ALA A 789 7.08 -8.06 19.96
C ALA A 789 6.43 -6.72 20.38
N MET A 790 5.23 -6.74 20.96
CA MET A 790 4.59 -5.55 21.54
C MET A 790 5.18 -5.16 22.91
N VAL A 791 5.49 -6.13 23.76
CA VAL A 791 6.15 -5.91 25.06
C VAL A 791 7.55 -5.34 24.87
N ASN A 792 8.34 -5.91 23.96
CA ASN A 792 9.71 -5.50 23.65
C ASN A 792 9.78 -4.27 22.72
N TRP A 793 8.65 -3.70 22.28
CA TRP A 793 8.62 -2.55 21.39
C TRP A 793 9.25 -1.30 22.07
N PRO A 794 10.28 -0.66 21.49
CA PRO A 794 10.92 0.52 22.10
C PRO A 794 9.99 1.74 22.11
N GLN A 795 10.27 2.73 22.97
CA GLN A 795 9.46 3.96 23.02
C GLN A 795 9.44 4.63 21.63
N PRO A 796 8.26 4.91 21.05
CA PRO A 796 8.17 5.58 19.76
C PRO A 796 8.69 7.03 19.81
N ASN A 797 9.83 7.28 19.17
CA ASN A 797 10.40 8.63 19.02
C ASN A 797 9.88 9.35 17.77
N THR A 798 9.08 8.67 16.93
CA THR A 798 8.49 9.24 15.71
C THR A 798 7.03 8.84 15.52
N VAL A 799 6.26 9.68 14.82
CA VAL A 799 4.88 9.38 14.39
C VAL A 799 4.80 8.08 13.58
N LYS A 800 5.85 7.73 12.82
CA LYS A 800 5.94 6.48 12.04
C LYS A 800 6.01 5.26 12.96
N GLN A 801 6.88 5.27 13.96
CA GLN A 801 6.98 4.20 14.97
C GLN A 801 5.69 4.09 15.79
N LEU A 802 5.07 5.21 16.16
CA LEU A 802 3.84 5.20 16.96
C LEU A 802 2.64 4.65 16.17
N ARG A 803 2.53 4.97 14.87
CA ARG A 803 1.55 4.34 13.97
C ARG A 803 1.81 2.84 13.79
N GLY A 804 3.07 2.40 13.80
CA GLY A 804 3.43 0.98 13.82
C GLY A 804 2.91 0.27 15.07
N PHE A 805 3.23 0.80 16.25
CA PHE A 805 2.78 0.28 17.54
C PHE A 805 1.24 0.24 17.65
N LEU A 806 0.57 1.36 17.35
CA LEU A 806 -0.90 1.47 17.40
C LEU A 806 -1.60 0.65 16.32
N GLY A 807 -0.92 0.32 15.22
CA GLY A 807 -1.41 -0.63 14.21
C GLY A 807 -1.37 -2.07 14.69
N LEU A 808 -0.24 -2.49 15.29
CA LEU A 808 -0.04 -3.84 15.81
C LEU A 808 -0.92 -4.10 17.06
N THR A 809 -0.95 -3.17 18.01
CA THR A 809 -1.87 -3.25 19.16
C THR A 809 -3.34 -3.09 18.73
N GLY A 810 -3.62 -2.23 17.75
CA GLY A 810 -4.97 -2.01 17.23
C GLY A 810 -5.57 -3.20 16.48
N TYR A 811 -4.73 -4.12 16.00
CA TYR A 811 -5.16 -5.42 15.45
C TYR A 811 -5.84 -6.28 16.53
N TYR A 812 -5.22 -6.42 17.70
CA TYR A 812 -5.72 -7.20 18.82
C TYR A 812 -6.74 -6.47 19.72
N ARG A 813 -7.29 -5.32 19.29
CA ARG A 813 -8.28 -4.56 20.06
C ARG A 813 -9.54 -5.36 20.45
N ARG A 814 -9.90 -6.41 19.71
CA ARG A 814 -11.03 -7.32 20.03
C ARG A 814 -10.83 -8.05 21.36
N PHE A 815 -9.59 -8.21 21.81
CA PHE A 815 -9.21 -8.90 23.04
C PHE A 815 -9.15 -7.96 24.26
N ILE A 816 -9.18 -6.63 24.05
CA ILE A 816 -8.83 -5.65 25.09
C ILE A 816 -10.04 -4.80 25.49
N ALA A 817 -10.54 -5.05 26.70
CA ALA A 817 -11.51 -4.18 27.37
C ALA A 817 -11.01 -2.72 27.39
N ASN A 818 -11.87 -1.77 27.03
CA ASN A 818 -11.60 -0.33 27.07
C ASN A 818 -10.36 0.15 26.28
N TYR A 819 -9.88 -0.63 25.29
CA TYR A 819 -8.74 -0.30 24.41
C TYR A 819 -8.71 1.17 23.94
N ALA A 820 -9.84 1.70 23.45
CA ALA A 820 -9.91 3.06 22.92
C ALA A 820 -9.68 4.16 23.98
N SER A 821 -9.97 3.86 25.26
CA SER A 821 -9.70 4.74 26.40
C SER A 821 -8.23 4.67 26.81
N ILE A 822 -7.63 3.47 26.86
CA ILE A 822 -6.20 3.30 27.17
C ILE A 822 -5.33 3.93 26.07
N ALA A 823 -5.68 3.71 24.79
CA ALA A 823 -4.99 4.28 23.64
C ALA A 823 -5.29 5.79 23.42
N ALA A 824 -6.18 6.40 24.20
CA ALA A 824 -6.64 7.77 23.96
C ALA A 824 -5.52 8.83 23.95
N PRO A 825 -4.52 8.82 24.86
CA PRO A 825 -3.42 9.79 24.83
C PRO A 825 -2.48 9.56 23.62
N LEU A 826 -2.19 8.31 23.30
CA LEU A 826 -1.32 7.94 22.17
C LEU A 826 -1.93 8.30 20.81
N THR A 827 -3.24 8.10 20.65
CA THR A 827 -3.95 8.50 19.42
C THR A 827 -4.00 10.02 19.22
N ASP A 828 -3.97 10.81 20.30
CA ASP A 828 -3.94 12.27 20.20
C ASP A 828 -2.57 12.80 19.73
N LEU A 829 -1.47 12.07 19.98
CA LEU A 829 -0.14 12.37 19.40
C LEU A 829 -0.07 12.18 17.87
N LEU A 830 -1.06 11.52 17.25
CA LEU A 830 -1.11 11.31 15.79
C LEU A 830 -1.71 12.50 15.03
N ARG A 831 -2.24 13.51 15.73
CA ARG A 831 -2.80 14.74 15.15
C ARG A 831 -1.68 15.63 14.57
N HIS A 832 -2.03 16.55 13.68
CA HIS A 832 -1.07 17.46 13.04
C HIS A 832 -0.25 18.24 14.09
N GLU A 833 1.08 18.28 13.93
CA GLU A 833 2.04 18.97 14.82
C GLU A 833 1.93 18.62 16.33
N SER A 834 1.20 17.56 16.68
CA SER A 834 0.84 17.22 18.07
C SER A 834 1.77 16.16 18.69
N PHE A 835 2.82 15.74 17.97
CA PHE A 835 3.73 14.71 18.45
C PHE A 835 4.73 15.28 19.47
N ARG A 836 4.35 15.20 20.74
CA ARG A 836 5.23 15.42 21.90
C ARG A 836 5.00 14.28 22.87
N TRP A 837 6.03 13.51 23.20
CA TRP A 837 5.87 12.45 24.20
C TRP A 837 5.65 13.08 25.58
N THR A 838 4.73 12.51 26.36
CA THR A 838 4.28 13.04 27.66
C THR A 838 4.11 11.90 28.65
N ASP A 839 4.06 12.19 29.95
CA ASP A 839 3.85 11.15 30.97
C ASP A 839 2.53 10.41 30.77
N ALA A 840 1.48 11.09 30.28
CA ALA A 840 0.22 10.46 29.89
C ALA A 840 0.37 9.47 28.72
N ALA A 841 1.28 9.76 27.77
CA ALA A 841 1.63 8.84 26.70
C ALA A 841 2.47 7.66 27.23
N THR A 842 3.43 7.89 28.13
CA THR A 842 4.21 6.82 28.79
C THR A 842 3.30 5.86 29.55
N HIS A 843 2.39 6.38 30.38
CA HIS A 843 1.42 5.55 31.11
C HIS A 843 0.50 4.77 30.15
N ALA A 844 -0.03 5.41 29.10
CA ALA A 844 -0.85 4.73 28.09
C ALA A 844 -0.10 3.64 27.31
N PHE A 845 1.19 3.86 27.01
CA PHE A 845 2.06 2.90 26.32
C PHE A 845 2.31 1.66 27.18
N THR A 846 2.68 1.85 28.44
CA THR A 846 2.88 0.76 29.41
C THR A 846 1.57 0.02 29.71
N ALA A 847 0.46 0.74 29.89
CA ALA A 847 -0.85 0.15 30.14
C ALA A 847 -1.35 -0.69 28.94
N LEU A 848 -1.14 -0.26 27.69
CA LEU A 848 -1.44 -1.08 26.52
C LEU A 848 -0.58 -2.36 26.46
N LYS A 849 0.71 -2.28 26.78
CA LYS A 849 1.57 -3.48 26.85
C LYS A 849 1.08 -4.46 27.91
N GLN A 850 0.77 -3.97 29.10
CA GLN A 850 0.23 -4.79 30.20
C GLN A 850 -1.13 -5.42 29.81
N ALA A 851 -2.01 -4.66 29.16
CA ALA A 851 -3.29 -5.18 28.68
C ALA A 851 -3.11 -6.28 27.62
N MET A 852 -2.14 -6.17 26.71
CA MET A 852 -1.85 -7.21 25.71
C MET A 852 -1.28 -8.50 26.32
N VAL A 853 -0.55 -8.42 27.43
CA VAL A 853 -0.08 -9.60 28.19
C VAL A 853 -1.21 -10.21 29.02
N ALA A 854 -2.10 -9.38 29.58
CA ALA A 854 -3.27 -9.82 30.33
C ALA A 854 -4.52 -10.09 29.45
N ALA A 855 -4.33 -10.24 28.14
CA ALA A 855 -5.42 -10.45 27.19
C ALA A 855 -6.09 -11.82 27.43
N PRO A 856 -7.41 -11.89 27.68
CA PRO A 856 -8.11 -13.15 27.87
C PRO A 856 -8.20 -13.95 26.56
N VAL A 857 -8.33 -15.26 26.69
CA VAL A 857 -8.87 -16.10 25.61
C VAL A 857 -10.31 -15.64 25.34
N LEU A 858 -10.67 -15.53 24.06
CA LEU A 858 -12.02 -15.21 23.63
C LEU A 858 -12.74 -16.47 23.16
N ARG A 859 -14.00 -16.63 23.58
CA ARG A 859 -14.88 -17.70 23.09
C ARG A 859 -15.07 -17.57 21.58
N LEU A 860 -15.04 -18.70 20.88
CA LEU A 860 -15.66 -18.80 19.56
C LEU A 860 -17.19 -18.74 19.72
N PRO A 861 -17.92 -18.03 18.84
CA PRO A 861 -19.37 -17.86 18.99
C PRO A 861 -20.12 -19.17 18.69
N ASP A 862 -21.07 -19.53 19.56
CA ASP A 862 -22.01 -20.61 19.33
C ASP A 862 -23.39 -20.02 19.02
N PHE A 863 -23.80 -20.03 17.76
CA PHE A 863 -25.07 -19.46 17.32
C PHE A 863 -26.32 -20.22 17.82
N SER A 864 -26.15 -21.35 18.53
CA SER A 864 -27.24 -22.01 19.25
C SER A 864 -27.49 -21.43 20.66
N GLN A 865 -26.58 -20.61 21.18
CA GLN A 865 -26.62 -20.03 22.52
C GLN A 865 -27.05 -18.54 22.52
N GLU A 866 -27.68 -18.09 23.60
CA GLU A 866 -28.10 -16.70 23.76
C GLU A 866 -26.90 -15.76 23.94
N PHE A 867 -26.83 -14.71 23.12
CA PHE A 867 -25.79 -13.68 23.24
C PHE A 867 -26.11 -12.70 24.38
N ILE A 868 -25.09 -12.28 25.12
CA ILE A 868 -25.19 -11.26 26.17
C ILE A 868 -24.27 -10.11 25.80
N ILE A 869 -24.78 -8.88 25.88
CA ILE A 869 -24.04 -7.63 25.72
C ILE A 869 -24.00 -6.92 27.07
N GLU A 870 -22.82 -6.60 27.57
CA GLU A 870 -22.62 -5.65 28.67
C GLU A 870 -22.04 -4.34 28.11
N THR A 871 -22.57 -3.19 28.53
CA THR A 871 -22.14 -1.85 28.11
C THR A 871 -21.88 -0.90 29.28
N ASP A 872 -20.91 0.00 29.12
CA ASP A 872 -20.49 1.03 30.08
C ASP A 872 -20.09 2.32 29.33
N ALA A 873 -20.48 3.50 29.83
CA ALA A 873 -20.27 4.79 29.17
C ALA A 873 -19.63 5.85 30.09
N SER A 874 -18.29 5.88 30.08
CA SER A 874 -17.51 6.90 30.77
C SER A 874 -17.63 8.30 30.12
N GLN A 875 -17.14 9.33 30.84
CA GLN A 875 -17.05 10.71 30.36
C GLN A 875 -16.23 10.88 29.06
N PHE A 876 -15.31 9.97 28.76
CA PHE A 876 -14.35 10.09 27.65
C PHE A 876 -14.55 9.07 26.52
N GLY A 877 -15.25 7.98 26.77
CA GLY A 877 -15.36 6.83 25.87
C GLY A 877 -16.39 5.81 26.35
N ILE A 878 -16.97 5.09 25.40
CA ILE A 878 -17.86 3.94 25.65
C ILE A 878 -17.07 2.64 25.56
N GLY A 879 -17.46 1.66 26.35
CA GLY A 879 -17.00 0.28 26.34
C GLY A 879 -18.17 -0.70 26.21
N ALA A 880 -17.92 -1.86 25.62
CA ALA A 880 -18.85 -2.97 25.63
C ALA A 880 -18.12 -4.31 25.53
N VAL A 881 -18.79 -5.39 25.95
CA VAL A 881 -18.35 -6.77 25.73
C VAL A 881 -19.53 -7.63 25.26
N LEU A 882 -19.29 -8.43 24.22
CA LEU A 882 -20.17 -9.50 23.75
C LEU A 882 -19.68 -10.81 24.39
N MET A 883 -20.58 -11.59 25.00
CA MET A 883 -20.23 -12.82 25.71
C MET A 883 -21.32 -13.90 25.59
N GLN A 884 -20.94 -15.16 25.86
CA GLN A 884 -21.83 -16.31 26.01
C GLN A 884 -21.43 -17.12 27.24
N GLU A 885 -22.42 -17.48 28.08
CA GLU A 885 -22.24 -18.15 29.38
C GLU A 885 -21.27 -17.40 30.34
N GLY A 886 -21.11 -16.08 30.18
CA GLY A 886 -20.16 -15.28 30.95
C GLY A 886 -18.72 -15.25 30.38
N HIS A 887 -18.45 -15.92 29.26
CA HIS A 887 -17.14 -15.91 28.60
C HIS A 887 -17.13 -14.97 27.37
N PRO A 888 -16.17 -14.04 27.24
CA PRO A 888 -16.21 -12.98 26.22
C PRO A 888 -15.87 -13.51 24.82
N ILE A 889 -16.60 -13.06 23.81
CA ILE A 889 -16.39 -13.33 22.36
C ILE A 889 -15.66 -12.15 21.70
N ALA A 890 -15.95 -10.92 22.15
CA ALA A 890 -15.35 -9.70 21.63
C ALA A 890 -15.51 -8.55 22.62
N PHE A 891 -14.46 -7.75 22.78
CA PHE A 891 -14.51 -6.42 23.39
C PHE A 891 -14.67 -5.33 22.32
N PHE A 892 -15.39 -4.28 22.66
CA PHE A 892 -15.56 -3.06 21.86
C PHE A 892 -15.29 -1.84 22.74
N SER A 893 -14.69 -0.80 22.15
CA SER A 893 -14.58 0.50 22.81
C SER A 893 -14.40 1.62 21.78
N LYS A 894 -14.90 2.81 22.11
CA LYS A 894 -14.91 3.98 21.22
C LYS A 894 -14.78 5.27 22.03
N LYS A 895 -13.77 6.09 21.69
CA LYS A 895 -13.56 7.43 22.28
C LYS A 895 -14.72 8.35 21.87
N LEU A 896 -15.35 9.03 22.84
CA LEU A 896 -16.44 9.97 22.57
C LEU A 896 -15.89 11.27 21.96
N GLY A 897 -16.55 11.79 20.94
CA GLY A 897 -16.29 13.13 20.40
C GLY A 897 -16.84 14.23 21.33
N LEU A 898 -16.29 15.45 21.24
CA LEU A 898 -16.58 16.57 22.16
C LEU A 898 -18.09 16.81 22.41
N LYS A 899 -18.94 16.73 21.37
CA LYS A 899 -20.40 16.86 21.52
C LYS A 899 -20.99 15.81 22.47
N MET A 900 -20.56 14.55 22.33
CA MET A 900 -21.04 13.44 23.18
C MET A 900 -20.41 13.47 24.58
N GLN A 901 -19.20 13.99 24.75
CA GLN A 901 -18.62 14.22 26.09
C GLN A 901 -19.45 15.22 26.90
N GLY A 902 -20.08 16.20 26.24
CA GLY A 902 -21.03 17.14 26.86
C GLY A 902 -22.44 16.59 27.11
N ALA A 903 -22.77 15.38 26.64
CA ALA A 903 -24.10 14.78 26.82
C ALA A 903 -24.34 14.25 28.25
N SER A 904 -25.59 14.02 28.62
CA SER A 904 -25.96 13.37 29.89
C SER A 904 -25.52 11.89 29.90
N VAL A 905 -25.37 11.31 31.10
CA VAL A 905 -24.97 9.89 31.26
C VAL A 905 -25.96 8.97 30.55
N TYR A 906 -27.27 9.20 30.70
CA TYR A 906 -28.33 8.48 29.99
C TYR A 906 -28.12 8.44 28.45
N ILE A 907 -27.73 9.57 27.83
CA ILE A 907 -27.46 9.63 26.38
C ILE A 907 -26.16 8.90 26.02
N LYS A 908 -25.15 8.92 26.90
CA LYS A 908 -23.88 8.19 26.71
C LYS A 908 -24.07 6.68 26.79
N GLU A 909 -24.84 6.21 27.77
CA GLU A 909 -25.23 4.79 27.94
C GLU A 909 -26.08 4.29 26.77
N LEU A 910 -27.12 5.04 26.37
CA LEU A 910 -27.91 4.70 25.19
C LEU A 910 -27.05 4.67 23.91
N HIS A 911 -26.04 5.54 23.81
CA HIS A 911 -25.06 5.49 22.73
C HIS A 911 -24.13 4.28 22.80
N ALA A 912 -23.72 3.84 24.01
CA ALA A 912 -22.94 2.63 24.18
C ALA A 912 -23.70 1.38 23.70
N ILE A 913 -24.97 1.26 24.11
CA ILE A 913 -25.87 0.17 23.69
C ILE A 913 -26.10 0.17 22.18
N THR A 914 -26.46 1.32 21.60
CA THR A 914 -26.76 1.41 20.15
C THR A 914 -25.51 1.18 19.28
N GLU A 915 -24.34 1.65 19.70
CA GLU A 915 -23.07 1.36 19.01
C GLU A 915 -22.66 -0.11 19.14
N ALA A 916 -22.82 -0.73 20.31
CA ALA A 916 -22.52 -2.15 20.51
C ALA A 916 -23.42 -3.05 19.64
N VAL A 917 -24.73 -2.82 19.65
CA VAL A 917 -25.70 -3.55 18.82
C VAL A 917 -25.44 -3.32 17.33
N LEU A 918 -25.04 -2.11 16.91
CA LEU A 918 -24.65 -1.84 15.53
C LEU A 918 -23.33 -2.54 15.13
N LYS A 919 -22.33 -2.56 16.02
CA LYS A 919 -21.00 -3.19 15.81
C LYS A 919 -21.05 -4.72 15.76
N TRP A 920 -22.04 -5.32 16.41
CA TRP A 920 -22.24 -6.75 16.54
C TRP A 920 -23.50 -7.27 15.85
N ARG A 921 -24.14 -6.45 15.02
CA ARG A 921 -25.36 -6.80 14.25
C ARG A 921 -25.29 -8.16 13.56
N GLN A 922 -24.12 -8.57 13.07
CA GLN A 922 -23.89 -9.86 12.40
C GLN A 922 -24.01 -11.09 13.32
N TYR A 923 -23.84 -10.95 14.64
CA TYR A 923 -24.10 -12.01 15.62
C TYR A 923 -25.56 -11.99 16.12
N LEU A 924 -26.13 -10.80 16.25
CA LEU A 924 -27.39 -10.56 16.95
C LEU A 924 -28.63 -10.68 16.03
N LEU A 925 -28.49 -10.38 14.74
CA LEU A 925 -29.63 -10.30 13.83
C LEU A 925 -30.16 -11.71 13.50
N GLY A 926 -31.36 -12.00 14.00
CA GLY A 926 -32.02 -13.31 13.88
C GLY A 926 -32.04 -14.11 15.18
N HIS A 927 -31.30 -13.69 16.21
CA HIS A 927 -31.22 -14.33 17.51
C HIS A 927 -31.87 -13.48 18.61
N PHE A 928 -32.31 -14.14 19.70
CA PHE A 928 -32.57 -13.44 20.95
C PHE A 928 -31.24 -13.14 21.66
N PHE A 929 -31.18 -12.01 22.36
CA PHE A 929 -30.00 -11.57 23.10
C PHE A 929 -30.38 -10.66 24.28
N ILE A 930 -29.56 -10.67 25.32
CA ILE A 930 -29.74 -9.87 26.53
C ILE A 930 -28.80 -8.66 26.50
N ILE A 931 -29.33 -7.47 26.81
CA ILE A 931 -28.54 -6.26 27.07
C ILE A 931 -28.48 -6.03 28.58
N ARG A 932 -27.27 -5.78 29.09
CA ARG A 932 -26.97 -5.42 30.48
C ARG A 932 -26.28 -4.04 30.49
N THR A 933 -26.83 -3.14 31.28
CA THR A 933 -26.30 -1.80 31.62
C THR A 933 -26.61 -1.56 33.10
N ASP A 934 -25.77 -0.80 33.80
CA ASP A 934 -26.03 -0.39 35.19
C ASP A 934 -27.11 0.72 35.27
N HIS A 935 -27.32 1.45 34.17
CA HIS A 935 -28.18 2.63 34.10
C HIS A 935 -29.67 2.28 34.03
N LYS A 936 -30.21 1.83 35.17
CA LYS A 936 -31.58 1.34 35.39
C LYS A 936 -32.69 2.06 34.60
N SER A 937 -32.63 3.38 34.45
CA SER A 937 -33.66 4.15 33.72
C SER A 937 -33.83 3.74 32.24
N ILE A 938 -32.80 3.18 31.60
CA ILE A 938 -32.86 2.75 30.19
C ILE A 938 -33.71 1.48 30.04
N LYS A 939 -33.87 0.67 31.10
CA LYS A 939 -34.74 -0.52 31.07
C LYS A 939 -36.19 -0.15 30.71
N GLU A 940 -36.64 1.01 31.16
CA GLU A 940 -38.02 1.48 30.95
C GLU A 940 -38.16 2.34 29.68
N LEU A 941 -37.12 2.47 28.84
CA LEU A 941 -37.10 3.25 27.59
C LEU A 941 -38.30 2.93 26.67
N LEU A 942 -38.62 1.66 26.50
CA LEU A 942 -39.74 1.19 25.66
C LEU A 942 -41.14 1.47 26.26
N GLN A 943 -41.20 1.88 27.53
CA GLN A 943 -42.41 2.33 28.22
C GLN A 943 -42.44 3.86 28.41
N GLN A 944 -41.35 4.56 28.06
CA GLN A 944 -41.17 5.96 28.35
C GLN A 944 -41.95 6.83 27.37
N VAL A 945 -42.91 7.61 27.88
CA VAL A 945 -43.64 8.59 27.07
C VAL A 945 -42.65 9.67 26.60
N ILE A 946 -42.50 9.80 25.29
CA ILE A 946 -41.66 10.83 24.66
C ILE A 946 -42.24 12.22 24.99
N GLN A 947 -41.47 13.03 25.71
CA GLN A 947 -41.87 14.37 26.17
C GLN A 947 -40.96 15.49 25.66
N THR A 948 -39.74 15.18 25.18
CA THR A 948 -38.83 16.18 24.58
C THR A 948 -38.46 15.82 23.13
N PRO A 949 -38.11 16.80 22.28
CA PRO A 949 -37.62 16.53 20.92
C PRO A 949 -36.36 15.65 20.89
N ASP A 950 -35.47 15.79 21.90
CA ASP A 950 -34.26 14.98 22.01
C ASP A 950 -34.56 13.49 22.28
N GLN A 951 -35.65 13.18 22.98
CA GLN A 951 -36.17 11.81 23.17
C GLN A 951 -36.86 11.26 21.91
N GLN A 952 -37.09 12.08 20.89
CA GLN A 952 -37.80 11.71 19.66
C GLN A 952 -36.86 11.50 18.46
N ALA A 953 -35.55 11.74 18.67
CA ALA A 953 -34.52 11.70 17.63
C ALA A 953 -33.50 10.54 17.78
N TYR A 954 -33.69 9.68 18.80
CA TYR A 954 -32.87 8.52 19.15
C TYR A 954 -33.73 7.26 19.30
#